data_AF-G2X630-F1
#
_entry.id   AF-G2X630-F1
#
_cell.length_a   1.000
_cell.length_b   1.000
_cell.length_c   1.000
_cell.angle_alpha   90.00
_cell.angle_beta   90.00
_cell.angle_gamma   90.00
#
_symmetry.space_group_name_H-M   'P 1'
#
loop_
_entity.id
_entity.type
_entity.pdbx_description
1 polymer ?
#
loop_
_entity_poly.entity_id
_entity_poly.type
_entity_poly.pdbx_seq_one_letter_code
_entity_poly.pdbx_strand_id
1 'polypeptide(L)'
;MKYLQLLLAAAGTARAALDWQNVRIGGGGGFVPSIVFHPNAKGVAYARTDIGGIYRWNSDDSWTPITDYIAQNDTWNRWGIDALAVDPSDPDVVLAAFGMYTNDWDPNAGSIGRSTDQGKTWTFTELPFKVGGNMPGRGMGERLAVDPTNSDIIYFGARSGKGLWKSTDAGKTFSEVTSFPNPGTFNPNPNEAGGYGNDLQGLAFVTFDTSAATANGATSRIFVGTADKTAESVYVSEDAGATWTAIAGQPTGFLPHKGRGAVYRYDIAKATWTDITPVTGEDLTWGYGGLALDSQNPGTLVVASLNSWWPDAQLFRSTDSGATWSQIWTWANYPEINAKYKIDTPKAPWINHDFIAVDSKKLGWMIESLEINPFDSDHWLYGTGLTVFGGHDLTNWDSNASINIESLADGIEEFAVLDLASAPGGSELFAGVHDDSGFTFKSKADLNTSPKTAWNTPMFVGSSGVDYAGNSVSEVVRVGNVEGSAQLATSSDGGVTWGLHPANGSTQAGGSVALSADGTSVLWSTSGVGVQRSTNQGPLSRVSSLAAGSVIASDKRNDEVFYAGSDAFYVSTDGGAAFAKGGALQGANSVRSIAAHPTKAGDVWASTNVGIFHSTDSGKTFTLISTEVTNTWQVSLGVGANGWNVYTFGDGADGPKLYGSGNGGASWTDLQGEIGFGAVDGARIAGSGNEAGLVYVGTNGRGVFYGQGNFNEAVDTL
;
A
#
# COMPACT_ATOMS: atom_id res chain seq x y z
N MET A 1 -8.43 -27.11 64.36
CA MET A 1 -8.58 -25.78 63.73
C MET A 1 -7.26 -25.39 63.08
N LYS A 2 -7.14 -25.58 61.77
CA LYS A 2 -6.10 -25.00 60.92
C LYS A 2 -6.81 -24.62 59.62
N TYR A 3 -7.12 -23.35 59.44
CA TYR A 3 -7.64 -22.83 58.18
C TYR A 3 -6.45 -22.62 57.24
N LEU A 4 -6.43 -23.40 56.16
CA LEU A 4 -5.54 -23.26 55.03
C LEU A 4 -6.07 -22.09 54.19
N GLN A 5 -5.39 -20.94 54.21
CA GLN A 5 -5.68 -19.87 53.26
C GLN A 5 -5.11 -20.27 51.90
N LEU A 6 -6.00 -20.60 50.98
CA LEU A 6 -5.73 -20.67 49.55
C LEU A 6 -5.41 -19.23 49.09
N LEU A 7 -4.16 -18.96 48.74
CA LEU A 7 -3.83 -17.83 47.88
C LEU A 7 -4.34 -18.17 46.48
N LEU A 8 -5.55 -17.71 46.15
CA LEU A 8 -5.90 -17.49 44.75
C LEU A 8 -4.98 -16.37 44.26
N ALA A 9 -3.95 -16.73 43.50
CA ALA A 9 -3.36 -15.78 42.56
C ALA A 9 -4.47 -15.45 41.56
N ALA A 10 -5.13 -14.31 41.77
CA ALA A 10 -5.88 -13.66 40.70
C ALA A 10 -4.83 -13.25 39.66
N ALA A 11 -4.63 -14.09 38.65
CA ALA A 11 -3.99 -13.67 37.41
C ALA A 11 -4.94 -12.63 36.79
N GLY A 12 -4.71 -11.35 37.11
CA GLY A 12 -5.30 -10.26 36.37
C GLY A 12 -4.75 -10.31 34.95
N THR A 13 -5.58 -10.73 34.01
CA THR A 13 -5.37 -10.53 32.58
C THR A 13 -5.60 -9.04 32.23
N ALA A 14 -4.77 -8.52 31.30
CA ALA A 14 -4.95 -7.31 30.47
C ALA A 14 -4.52 -5.96 31.10
N ARG A 15 -3.90 -5.00 30.37
CA ARG A 15 -3.52 -4.87 28.94
C ARG A 15 -2.45 -3.72 28.83
N ALA A 16 -1.75 -3.47 27.72
CA ALA A 16 -2.38 -2.87 26.55
C ALA A 16 -1.50 -2.86 25.29
N ALA A 17 -1.94 -3.63 24.31
CA ALA A 17 -2.04 -3.12 22.94
C ALA A 17 -2.73 -1.74 22.97
N LEU A 18 -2.20 -0.77 22.23
CA LEU A 18 -2.90 0.48 22.04
C LEU A 18 -4.12 0.27 21.13
N ASP A 19 -5.11 1.14 21.26
CA ASP A 19 -6.15 1.26 20.26
C ASP A 19 -5.58 2.05 19.08
N TRP A 20 -5.50 1.40 17.93
CA TRP A 20 -4.89 1.95 16.72
C TRP A 20 -5.96 2.38 15.73
N GLN A 21 -5.71 3.50 15.07
CA GLN A 21 -6.49 3.99 13.94
C GLN A 21 -5.57 4.66 12.93
N ASN A 22 -6.05 4.87 11.70
CA ASN A 22 -5.26 5.57 10.69
C ASN A 22 -5.30 7.08 10.87
N VAL A 23 -4.18 7.73 10.62
CA VAL A 23 -4.14 9.15 10.24
C VAL A 23 -4.90 9.27 8.93
N ARG A 24 -5.88 10.17 8.90
CA ARG A 24 -6.72 10.40 7.74
C ARG A 24 -5.99 11.28 6.74
N ILE A 25 -5.24 10.66 5.83
CA ILE A 25 -4.78 11.33 4.61
C ILE A 25 -5.94 11.36 3.61
N GLY A 26 -6.71 10.28 3.53
CA GLY A 26 -7.90 10.13 2.71
C GLY A 26 -7.59 10.01 1.22
N GLY A 27 -8.51 9.42 0.47
CA GLY A 27 -8.41 9.34 -0.99
C GLY A 27 -7.66 8.13 -1.52
N GLY A 28 -7.26 7.16 -0.68
CA GLY A 28 -6.51 5.99 -1.11
C GLY A 28 -5.01 6.19 -0.98
N GLY A 29 -4.36 6.76 -2.00
CA GLY A 29 -2.90 6.94 -2.05
C GLY A 29 -2.13 5.79 -2.68
N GLY A 30 -2.82 4.91 -3.41
CA GLY A 30 -2.26 3.67 -3.94
C GLY A 30 -3.14 3.06 -5.02
N PHE A 31 -2.75 1.85 -5.47
CA PHE A 31 -3.41 1.19 -6.58
C PHE A 31 -4.51 0.23 -6.13
N VAL A 32 -5.74 0.52 -6.55
CA VAL A 32 -6.89 -0.37 -6.39
C VAL A 32 -7.15 -1.14 -7.70
N PRO A 33 -6.57 -2.34 -7.90
CA PRO A 33 -6.72 -3.13 -9.12
C PRO A 33 -8.13 -3.67 -9.35
N SER A 34 -8.95 -3.82 -8.29
CA SER A 34 -10.28 -4.41 -8.43
C SER A 34 -11.28 -4.02 -7.35
N ILE A 35 -12.53 -3.89 -7.80
CA ILE A 35 -13.73 -3.68 -7.00
C ILE A 35 -14.73 -4.78 -7.40
N VAL A 36 -15.38 -5.40 -6.42
CA VAL A 36 -16.37 -6.47 -6.64
C VAL A 36 -17.64 -6.13 -5.88
N PHE A 37 -18.71 -5.83 -6.63
CA PHE A 37 -20.07 -5.76 -6.07
C PHE A 37 -20.65 -7.16 -5.92
N HIS A 38 -21.40 -7.39 -4.84
CA HIS A 38 -22.16 -8.62 -4.70
C HIS A 38 -23.30 -8.65 -5.72
N PRO A 39 -23.42 -9.71 -6.54
CA PRO A 39 -24.40 -9.73 -7.64
C PRO A 39 -25.85 -9.80 -7.15
N ASN A 40 -26.08 -10.41 -5.99
CA ASN A 40 -27.42 -10.71 -5.46
C ASN A 40 -27.75 -10.01 -4.11
N ALA A 41 -26.90 -9.08 -3.64
CA ALA A 41 -27.10 -8.41 -2.36
C ALA A 41 -26.72 -6.93 -2.43
N LYS A 42 -27.71 -6.06 -2.20
CA LYS A 42 -27.51 -4.61 -2.24
C LYS A 42 -26.61 -4.15 -1.09
N GLY A 43 -25.69 -3.25 -1.39
CA GLY A 43 -24.83 -2.59 -0.40
C GLY A 43 -23.62 -3.42 0.06
N VAL A 44 -23.40 -4.60 -0.54
CA VAL A 44 -22.21 -5.41 -0.29
C VAL A 44 -21.26 -5.24 -1.47
N ALA A 45 -20.10 -4.64 -1.21
CA ALA A 45 -19.02 -4.52 -2.17
C ALA A 45 -17.68 -4.54 -1.45
N TYR A 46 -16.64 -4.92 -2.18
CA TYR A 46 -15.29 -5.03 -1.66
C TYR A 46 -14.31 -4.44 -2.68
N ALA A 47 -13.23 -3.84 -2.19
CA ALA A 47 -12.09 -3.43 -3.00
C ALA A 47 -10.86 -4.21 -2.52
N ARG A 48 -10.09 -4.77 -3.46
CA ARG A 48 -8.79 -5.35 -3.15
C ARG A 48 -7.69 -4.43 -3.63
N THR A 49 -6.60 -4.39 -2.87
CA THR A 49 -5.44 -3.59 -3.20
C THR A 49 -4.19 -4.45 -3.37
N ASP A 50 -3.13 -3.89 -3.96
CA ASP A 50 -1.96 -4.68 -4.32
C ASP A 50 -0.98 -4.86 -3.15
N ILE A 51 -0.94 -3.90 -2.21
CA ILE A 51 -0.09 -3.96 -1.01
C ILE A 51 -0.81 -3.69 0.31
N GLY A 52 -2.10 -3.35 0.29
CA GLY A 52 -2.87 -2.82 1.41
C GLY A 52 -4.11 -3.61 1.79
N GLY A 53 -4.24 -4.85 1.33
CA GLY A 53 -5.29 -5.76 1.75
C GLY A 53 -6.65 -5.52 1.10
N ILE A 54 -7.72 -5.74 1.87
CA ILE A 54 -9.10 -5.70 1.38
C ILE A 54 -9.93 -4.73 2.21
N TYR A 55 -10.82 -4.01 1.54
CA TYR A 55 -11.78 -3.10 2.15
C TYR A 55 -13.21 -3.50 1.81
N ARG A 56 -14.13 -3.34 2.76
CA ARG A 56 -15.58 -3.50 2.56
C ARG A 56 -16.26 -2.15 2.47
N TRP A 57 -17.12 -1.98 1.48
CA TRP A 57 -17.95 -0.79 1.30
C TRP A 57 -18.96 -0.61 2.44
N ASN A 58 -19.27 0.64 2.76
CA ASN A 58 -20.26 1.05 3.74
C ASN A 58 -21.38 1.87 3.08
N SER A 59 -22.52 2.00 3.77
CA SER A 59 -23.69 2.72 3.24
C SER A 59 -23.52 4.24 3.11
N ASP A 60 -22.43 4.81 3.64
CA ASP A 60 -22.09 6.23 3.59
C ASP A 60 -20.95 6.55 2.60
N ASP A 61 -20.71 5.62 1.67
CA ASP A 61 -19.68 5.66 0.65
C ASP A 61 -18.24 5.70 1.20
N SER A 62 -18.05 5.13 2.40
CA SER A 62 -16.74 4.86 2.99
C SER A 62 -16.35 3.39 2.91
N TRP A 63 -15.09 3.10 3.22
CA TRP A 63 -14.49 1.78 3.18
C TRP A 63 -13.96 1.38 4.55
N THR A 64 -14.16 0.11 4.93
CA THR A 64 -13.62 -0.47 6.17
C THR A 64 -12.54 -1.50 5.82
N PRO A 65 -11.30 -1.38 6.31
CA PRO A 65 -10.28 -2.42 6.14
C PRO A 65 -10.70 -3.70 6.88
N ILE A 66 -10.51 -4.86 6.25
CA ILE A 66 -10.92 -6.17 6.80
C ILE A 66 -9.76 -7.18 6.88
N THR A 67 -8.52 -6.70 6.76
CA THR A 67 -7.30 -7.54 6.75
C THR A 67 -6.19 -7.06 7.70
N ASP A 68 -6.44 -6.02 8.50
CA ASP A 68 -5.37 -5.38 9.30
C ASP A 68 -4.75 -6.33 10.34
N TYR A 69 -5.54 -7.21 10.97
CA TYR A 69 -5.05 -8.11 12.03
C TYR A 69 -4.36 -9.39 11.51
N ILE A 70 -4.53 -9.74 10.23
CA ILE A 70 -3.99 -10.99 9.64
C ILE A 70 -2.62 -10.81 8.97
N ALA A 71 -2.16 -9.57 8.78
CA ALA A 71 -0.86 -9.24 8.18
C ALA A 71 0.16 -8.86 9.26
N GLN A 72 0.61 -9.87 10.00
CA GLN A 72 1.65 -9.74 11.03
C GLN A 72 3.04 -9.83 10.40
N ASN A 73 4.11 -9.78 11.20
CA ASN A 73 5.49 -9.81 10.68
C ASN A 73 5.79 -11.06 9.84
N ASP A 74 5.30 -12.23 10.23
CA ASP A 74 5.53 -13.51 9.53
C ASP A 74 4.56 -13.73 8.37
N THR A 75 3.37 -13.11 8.44
CA THR A 75 2.30 -13.20 7.43
C THR A 75 2.07 -11.90 6.67
N TRP A 76 3.08 -11.04 6.58
CA TRP A 76 2.98 -9.69 6.00
C TRP A 76 2.47 -9.69 4.56
N ASN A 77 2.74 -10.76 3.83
CA ASN A 77 2.30 -10.94 2.45
C ASN A 77 0.78 -11.08 2.31
N ARG A 78 0.03 -11.22 3.41
CA ARG A 78 -1.45 -11.23 3.42
C ARG A 78 -2.09 -9.86 3.20
N TRP A 79 -1.31 -8.79 3.05
CA TRP A 79 -1.83 -7.57 2.43
C TRP A 79 -1.79 -7.59 0.90
N GLY A 80 -1.04 -8.50 0.28
CA GLY A 80 -1.04 -8.67 -1.17
C GLY A 80 -2.25 -9.49 -1.62
N ILE A 81 -3.15 -8.89 -2.39
CA ILE A 81 -4.40 -9.55 -2.82
C ILE A 81 -4.46 -9.69 -4.35
N ASP A 82 -4.24 -10.91 -4.83
CA ASP A 82 -4.19 -11.20 -6.27
C ASP A 82 -5.58 -11.39 -6.88
N ALA A 83 -6.53 -11.89 -6.10
CA ALA A 83 -7.90 -12.12 -6.53
C ALA A 83 -8.88 -12.10 -5.37
N LEU A 84 -10.13 -11.78 -5.67
CA LEU A 84 -11.24 -11.67 -4.73
C LEU A 84 -12.49 -12.30 -5.35
N ALA A 85 -13.28 -13.02 -4.54
CA ALA A 85 -14.57 -13.55 -4.94
C ALA A 85 -15.59 -13.38 -3.80
N VAL A 86 -16.84 -13.12 -4.18
CA VAL A 86 -17.99 -13.19 -3.27
C VAL A 86 -18.82 -14.41 -3.63
N ASP A 87 -19.48 -15.02 -2.65
CA ASP A 87 -20.41 -16.12 -2.91
C ASP A 87 -21.76 -15.57 -3.38
N PRO A 88 -22.20 -15.80 -4.63
CA PRO A 88 -23.47 -15.25 -5.12
C PRO A 88 -24.70 -15.69 -4.32
N SER A 89 -24.61 -16.80 -3.58
CA SER A 89 -25.70 -17.36 -2.77
C SER A 89 -25.67 -16.92 -1.30
N ASP A 90 -24.55 -16.37 -0.83
CA ASP A 90 -24.36 -15.97 0.57
C ASP A 90 -23.54 -14.67 0.69
N PRO A 91 -24.19 -13.53 0.97
CA PRO A 91 -23.51 -12.24 1.05
C PRO A 91 -22.53 -12.10 2.22
N ASP A 92 -22.54 -13.03 3.18
CA ASP A 92 -21.58 -13.03 4.28
C ASP A 92 -20.25 -13.70 3.89
N VAL A 93 -20.22 -14.43 2.77
CA VAL A 93 -19.05 -15.18 2.32
C VAL A 93 -18.24 -14.38 1.30
N VAL A 94 -16.97 -14.16 1.65
CA VAL A 94 -15.95 -13.55 0.78
C VAL A 94 -14.69 -14.40 0.85
N LEU A 95 -14.05 -14.57 -0.32
CA LEU A 95 -12.80 -15.30 -0.47
C LEU A 95 -11.77 -14.43 -1.17
N ALA A 96 -10.50 -14.62 -0.88
CA ALA A 96 -9.41 -13.94 -1.55
C ALA A 96 -8.17 -14.83 -1.68
N ALA A 97 -7.37 -14.56 -2.71
CA ALA A 97 -6.04 -15.14 -2.89
C ALA A 97 -4.97 -14.20 -2.33
N PHE A 98 -4.33 -14.63 -1.25
CA PHE A 98 -3.36 -13.87 -0.47
C PHE A 98 -1.93 -14.26 -0.83
N GLY A 99 -1.08 -13.26 -1.03
CA GLY A 99 0.36 -13.36 -1.29
C GLY A 99 0.85 -12.17 -2.10
N MET A 100 2.07 -11.71 -1.85
CA MET A 100 2.54 -10.43 -2.41
C MET A 100 3.33 -10.59 -3.69
N TYR A 101 4.32 -11.49 -3.69
CA TYR A 101 5.25 -11.68 -4.80
C TYR A 101 5.46 -13.15 -5.12
N THR A 102 5.74 -13.47 -6.38
CA THR A 102 6.07 -14.84 -6.81
C THR A 102 7.58 -15.09 -6.91
N ASN A 103 8.41 -14.05 -6.77
CA ASN A 103 9.87 -14.14 -6.71
C ASN A 103 10.36 -14.27 -5.25
N ASP A 104 11.67 -14.17 -5.03
CA ASP A 104 12.30 -14.37 -3.72
C ASP A 104 12.09 -13.20 -2.73
N TRP A 105 11.38 -12.13 -3.11
CA TRP A 105 11.04 -11.04 -2.17
C TRP A 105 10.01 -11.47 -1.14
N ASP A 106 9.08 -12.36 -1.52
CA ASP A 106 8.15 -12.98 -0.60
C ASP A 106 8.63 -14.41 -0.30
N PRO A 107 9.12 -14.71 0.91
CA PRO A 107 9.57 -16.06 1.24
C PRO A 107 8.41 -17.04 1.44
N ASN A 108 7.18 -16.54 1.60
CA ASN A 108 6.02 -17.33 1.98
C ASN A 108 5.32 -17.93 0.75
N ALA A 109 4.62 -19.03 0.97
CA ALA A 109 3.61 -19.49 0.03
C ALA A 109 2.39 -18.55 0.06
N GLY A 110 1.57 -18.62 -0.98
CA GLY A 110 0.28 -17.95 -0.98
C GLY A 110 -0.79 -18.82 -0.31
N SER A 111 -1.95 -18.23 -0.04
CA SER A 111 -3.10 -18.94 0.53
C SER A 111 -4.41 -18.47 -0.07
N ILE A 112 -5.44 -19.31 -0.01
CA ILE A 112 -6.82 -18.86 -0.19
C ILE A 112 -7.41 -18.62 1.20
N GLY A 113 -7.83 -17.40 1.46
CA GLY A 113 -8.56 -17.05 2.67
C GLY A 113 -10.06 -17.05 2.41
N ARG A 114 -10.84 -17.49 3.40
CA ARG A 114 -12.30 -17.47 3.40
C ARG A 114 -12.83 -16.86 4.69
N SER A 115 -13.76 -15.93 4.54
CA SER A 115 -14.57 -15.35 5.59
C SER A 115 -16.03 -15.79 5.41
N THR A 116 -16.78 -15.89 6.52
CA THR A 116 -18.24 -16.09 6.54
C THR A 116 -18.97 -15.01 7.32
N ASP A 117 -18.35 -13.85 7.50
CA ASP A 117 -18.90 -12.72 8.26
C ASP A 117 -18.50 -11.36 7.66
N GLN A 118 -18.37 -11.31 6.32
CA GLN A 118 -18.00 -10.14 5.53
C GLN A 118 -16.60 -9.57 5.85
N GLY A 119 -15.66 -10.47 6.16
CA GLY A 119 -14.24 -10.18 6.32
C GLY A 119 -13.81 -9.89 7.75
N LYS A 120 -14.71 -10.02 8.74
CA LYS A 120 -14.34 -9.78 10.14
C LYS A 120 -13.40 -10.88 10.63
N THR A 121 -13.67 -12.14 10.27
CA THR A 121 -12.83 -13.29 10.60
C THR A 121 -12.43 -14.09 9.36
N TRP A 122 -11.18 -14.55 9.31
CA TRP A 122 -10.64 -15.30 8.18
C TRP A 122 -10.13 -16.68 8.59
N THR A 123 -10.32 -17.65 7.70
CA THR A 123 -9.70 -18.98 7.72
C THR A 123 -8.87 -19.17 6.45
N PHE A 124 -7.72 -19.85 6.54
CA PHE A 124 -6.76 -19.92 5.45
C PHE A 124 -6.47 -21.36 5.02
N THR A 125 -6.37 -21.56 3.71
CA THR A 125 -5.90 -22.78 3.07
C THR A 125 -4.61 -22.45 2.33
N GLU A 126 -3.48 -22.93 2.82
CA GLU A 126 -2.17 -22.72 2.22
C GLU A 126 -2.06 -23.42 0.86
N LEU A 127 -1.51 -22.73 -0.13
CA LEU A 127 -1.25 -23.25 -1.47
C LEU A 127 0.19 -23.79 -1.56
N PRO A 128 0.47 -24.79 -2.43
CA PRO A 128 1.83 -25.30 -2.60
C PRO A 128 2.72 -24.39 -3.48
N PHE A 129 2.35 -23.12 -3.66
CA PHE A 129 3.03 -22.13 -4.49
C PHE A 129 2.71 -20.70 -4.03
N LYS A 130 3.43 -19.71 -4.56
CA LYS A 130 3.27 -18.29 -4.22
C LYS A 130 2.12 -17.64 -5.00
N VAL A 131 1.54 -16.58 -4.43
CA VAL A 131 0.51 -15.73 -5.04
C VAL A 131 1.06 -14.32 -5.21
N GLY A 132 0.62 -13.59 -6.25
CA GLY A 132 1.30 -12.39 -6.73
C GLY A 132 0.44 -11.13 -6.73
N GLY A 133 -0.06 -10.71 -5.57
CA GLY A 133 -0.88 -9.52 -5.38
C GLY A 133 -0.24 -8.23 -5.91
N ASN A 134 1.09 -8.11 -5.80
CA ASN A 134 1.87 -6.98 -6.33
C ASN A 134 2.78 -7.37 -7.52
N MET A 135 2.44 -8.44 -8.25
CA MET A 135 3.16 -8.84 -9.47
C MET A 135 2.59 -8.13 -10.72
N PRO A 136 3.34 -8.06 -11.84
CA PRO A 136 2.78 -7.65 -13.12
C PRO A 136 1.53 -8.45 -13.49
N GLY A 137 0.51 -7.77 -14.02
CA GLY A 137 -0.76 -8.41 -14.42
C GLY A 137 -1.82 -8.50 -13.30
N ARG A 138 -1.60 -7.91 -12.12
CA ARG A 138 -2.48 -8.00 -10.94
C ARG A 138 -3.93 -7.49 -11.03
N GLY A 139 -4.26 -6.50 -11.85
CA GLY A 139 -5.68 -6.23 -12.13
C GLY A 139 -6.27 -7.02 -13.28
N MET A 140 -5.59 -8.02 -13.86
CA MET A 140 -6.33 -9.06 -14.59
C MET A 140 -7.12 -9.86 -13.57
N GLY A 141 -8.41 -10.01 -13.81
CA GLY A 141 -9.26 -10.69 -12.84
C GLY A 141 -10.75 -10.70 -13.22
N GLU A 142 -11.57 -11.31 -12.37
CA GLU A 142 -11.15 -12.00 -11.13
C GLU A 142 -10.68 -13.44 -11.38
N ARG A 143 -9.52 -13.80 -10.81
CA ARG A 143 -8.93 -15.15 -10.96
C ARG A 143 -9.60 -16.18 -10.06
N LEU A 144 -10.33 -15.73 -9.05
CA LEU A 144 -11.05 -16.54 -8.08
C LEU A 144 -12.54 -16.40 -8.35
N ALA A 145 -13.28 -17.51 -8.38
CA ALA A 145 -14.72 -17.49 -8.62
C ALA A 145 -15.43 -18.60 -7.83
N VAL A 146 -16.59 -18.28 -7.26
CA VAL A 146 -17.51 -19.23 -6.59
C VAL A 146 -18.61 -19.62 -7.56
N ASP A 147 -18.93 -20.91 -7.65
CA ASP A 147 -20.03 -21.38 -8.50
C ASP A 147 -21.37 -20.83 -7.97
N PRO A 148 -22.14 -20.11 -8.79
CA PRO A 148 -23.39 -19.48 -8.38
C PRO A 148 -24.50 -20.47 -8.01
N THR A 149 -24.36 -21.74 -8.39
CA THR A 149 -25.33 -22.81 -8.08
C THR A 149 -24.89 -23.72 -6.94
N ASN A 150 -23.61 -23.65 -6.54
CA ASN A 150 -23.04 -24.48 -5.50
C ASN A 150 -21.80 -23.83 -4.85
N SER A 151 -22.01 -23.20 -3.69
CA SER A 151 -20.98 -22.53 -2.88
C SER A 151 -19.77 -23.39 -2.48
N ASP A 152 -19.89 -24.73 -2.52
CA ASP A 152 -18.76 -25.61 -2.24
C ASP A 152 -17.71 -25.62 -3.37
N ILE A 153 -18.11 -25.21 -4.58
CA ILE A 153 -17.27 -25.23 -5.77
C ILE A 153 -16.64 -23.87 -6.00
N ILE A 154 -15.32 -23.81 -5.90
CA ILE A 154 -14.52 -22.60 -6.12
C ILE A 154 -13.41 -22.92 -7.11
N TYR A 155 -13.19 -22.04 -8.08
CA TYR A 155 -12.06 -22.12 -9.00
C TYR A 155 -11.07 -20.99 -8.75
N PHE A 156 -9.78 -21.29 -8.86
CA PHE A 156 -8.69 -20.32 -8.78
C PHE A 156 -7.73 -20.50 -9.96
N GLY A 157 -7.57 -19.43 -10.76
CA GLY A 157 -6.61 -19.35 -11.84
C GLY A 157 -5.24 -18.87 -11.37
N ALA A 158 -4.29 -19.79 -11.24
CA ALA A 158 -2.99 -19.48 -10.65
C ALA A 158 -1.97 -18.89 -11.64
N ARG A 159 -0.97 -18.20 -11.08
CA ARG A 159 0.22 -17.65 -11.77
C ARG A 159 1.29 -18.72 -11.99
N SER A 160 2.44 -18.32 -12.56
CA SER A 160 3.69 -19.09 -12.54
C SER A 160 3.58 -20.50 -13.15
N GLY A 161 2.70 -20.65 -14.16
CA GLY A 161 2.44 -21.91 -14.83
C GLY A 161 1.74 -22.96 -13.95
N LYS A 162 1.10 -22.57 -12.83
CA LYS A 162 0.43 -23.49 -11.89
C LYS A 162 -0.99 -23.89 -12.31
N GLY A 163 -1.49 -23.34 -13.42
CA GLY A 163 -2.74 -23.76 -14.04
C GLY A 163 -3.98 -23.43 -13.22
N LEU A 164 -5.02 -24.23 -13.40
CA LEU A 164 -6.33 -24.04 -12.79
C LEU A 164 -6.48 -24.93 -11.54
N TRP A 165 -6.98 -24.38 -10.45
CA TRP A 165 -7.22 -25.08 -9.19
C TRP A 165 -8.70 -25.05 -8.83
N LYS A 166 -9.18 -26.11 -8.17
CA LYS A 166 -10.58 -26.28 -7.78
C LYS A 166 -10.69 -26.73 -6.33
N SER A 167 -11.64 -26.15 -5.61
CA SER A 167 -12.19 -26.68 -4.36
C SER A 167 -13.57 -27.26 -4.61
N THR A 168 -13.93 -28.26 -3.81
CA THR A 168 -15.29 -28.87 -3.77
C THR A 168 -15.81 -28.98 -2.33
N ASP A 169 -15.19 -28.23 -1.41
CA ASP A 169 -15.47 -28.24 0.03
C ASP A 169 -15.48 -26.82 0.63
N ALA A 170 -15.94 -25.85 -0.17
CA ALA A 170 -16.05 -24.43 0.16
C ALA A 170 -14.69 -23.81 0.55
N GLY A 171 -13.63 -24.18 -0.17
CA GLY A 171 -12.30 -23.55 -0.08
C GLY A 171 -11.42 -24.12 1.02
N LYS A 172 -11.82 -25.21 1.68
CA LYS A 172 -11.03 -25.86 2.73
C LYS A 172 -9.84 -26.63 2.15
N THR A 173 -10.00 -27.19 0.94
CA THR A 173 -8.92 -27.82 0.18
C THR A 173 -9.01 -27.43 -1.29
N PHE A 174 -7.85 -27.39 -1.95
CA PHE A 174 -7.74 -27.13 -3.38
C PHE A 174 -6.90 -28.22 -4.05
N SER A 175 -7.31 -28.62 -5.25
CA SER A 175 -6.58 -29.56 -6.10
C SER A 175 -6.43 -28.99 -7.51
N GLU A 176 -5.32 -29.30 -8.16
CA GLU A 176 -5.08 -28.93 -9.56
C GLU A 176 -6.10 -29.61 -10.49
N VAL A 177 -6.64 -28.83 -11.43
CA VAL A 177 -7.51 -29.30 -12.51
C VAL A 177 -6.62 -29.71 -13.68
N THR A 178 -6.08 -30.93 -13.60
CA THR A 178 -5.11 -31.44 -14.59
C THR A 178 -5.67 -31.61 -16.00
N SER A 179 -7.00 -31.50 -16.17
CA SER A 179 -7.65 -31.50 -17.49
C SER A 179 -7.60 -30.14 -18.19
N PHE A 180 -7.21 -29.06 -17.49
CA PHE A 180 -7.10 -27.73 -18.09
C PHE A 180 -5.84 -27.64 -18.98
N PRO A 181 -5.95 -27.26 -20.26
CA PRO A 181 -4.89 -27.52 -21.24
C PRO A 181 -3.79 -26.45 -21.32
N ASN A 182 -4.05 -25.21 -20.88
CA ASN A 182 -3.12 -24.10 -21.10
C ASN A 182 -2.92 -23.25 -19.84
N PRO A 183 -1.83 -23.44 -19.06
CA PRO A 183 -1.55 -22.63 -17.88
C PRO A 183 -1.07 -21.20 -18.19
N GLY A 184 -0.92 -20.82 -19.46
CA GLY A 184 -0.44 -19.52 -19.93
C GLY A 184 1.07 -19.45 -20.11
N THR A 185 1.49 -18.70 -21.13
CA THR A 185 2.88 -18.60 -21.58
C THR A 185 3.45 -17.18 -21.52
N PHE A 186 2.61 -16.19 -21.25
CA PHE A 186 3.03 -14.79 -21.26
C PHE A 186 3.77 -14.39 -19.97
N ASN A 187 4.94 -13.77 -20.15
CA ASN A 187 5.61 -12.92 -19.17
C ASN A 187 5.96 -11.56 -19.83
N PRO A 188 5.96 -10.45 -19.07
CA PRO A 188 6.20 -9.13 -19.65
C PRO A 188 7.67 -8.89 -20.04
N ASN A 189 8.61 -9.52 -19.33
CA ASN A 189 10.04 -9.36 -19.57
C ASN A 189 10.81 -10.67 -19.28
N PRO A 190 10.87 -11.61 -20.24
CA PRO A 190 11.49 -12.93 -20.02
C PRO A 190 12.98 -12.89 -19.70
N ASN A 191 13.67 -11.78 -20.03
CA ASN A 191 15.10 -11.62 -19.84
C ASN A 191 15.45 -10.84 -18.55
N GLU A 192 14.46 -10.46 -17.74
CA GLU A 192 14.70 -9.76 -16.49
C GLU A 192 15.40 -10.67 -15.47
N ALA A 193 16.40 -10.13 -14.76
CA ALA A 193 16.96 -10.78 -13.59
C ALA A 193 16.08 -10.51 -12.36
N GLY A 194 16.03 -11.44 -11.41
CA GLY A 194 15.35 -11.21 -10.12
C GLY A 194 13.85 -11.55 -10.06
N GLY A 195 13.28 -12.13 -11.12
CA GLY A 195 11.98 -12.80 -11.02
C GLY A 195 10.73 -11.92 -11.14
N TYR A 196 10.86 -10.58 -11.11
CA TYR A 196 9.70 -9.69 -11.05
C TYR A 196 8.96 -9.60 -12.40
N GLY A 197 9.65 -9.26 -13.48
CA GLY A 197 9.05 -9.20 -14.83
C GLY A 197 9.08 -10.50 -15.63
N ASN A 198 9.76 -11.55 -15.17
CA ASN A 198 9.98 -12.77 -15.97
C ASN A 198 9.06 -13.95 -15.60
N ASP A 199 8.26 -13.83 -14.52
CA ASP A 199 7.31 -14.86 -14.13
C ASP A 199 6.08 -14.90 -15.07
N LEU A 200 5.53 -16.10 -15.27
CA LEU A 200 4.35 -16.30 -16.09
C LEU A 200 3.12 -15.71 -15.39
N GLN A 201 2.37 -14.86 -16.10
CA GLN A 201 1.16 -14.25 -15.53
C GLN A 201 0.03 -15.25 -15.29
N GLY A 202 0.07 -16.42 -15.93
CA GLY A 202 -0.85 -17.52 -15.68
C GLY A 202 -2.28 -17.27 -16.18
N LEU A 203 -3.27 -17.71 -15.41
CA LEU A 203 -4.69 -17.59 -15.79
C LEU A 203 -5.25 -16.23 -15.38
N ALA A 204 -5.94 -15.55 -16.30
CA ALA A 204 -6.38 -14.16 -16.14
C ALA A 204 -7.70 -14.02 -15.37
N PHE A 205 -8.68 -14.89 -15.66
CA PHE A 205 -9.99 -14.87 -14.99
C PHE A 205 -10.65 -16.24 -15.01
N VAL A 206 -11.63 -16.45 -14.12
CA VAL A 206 -12.61 -17.55 -14.18
C VAL A 206 -14.01 -16.94 -14.07
N THR A 207 -14.94 -17.31 -14.97
CA THR A 207 -16.33 -16.83 -14.90
C THR A 207 -17.32 -17.95 -15.22
N PHE A 208 -18.44 -17.95 -14.50
CA PHE A 208 -19.53 -18.93 -14.66
C PHE A 208 -20.65 -18.34 -15.50
N ASP A 209 -21.23 -19.14 -16.40
CA ASP A 209 -22.48 -18.77 -17.06
C ASP A 209 -23.67 -19.14 -16.18
N THR A 210 -24.21 -18.15 -15.46
CA THR A 210 -25.38 -18.30 -14.57
C THR A 210 -26.65 -18.73 -15.30
N SER A 211 -26.70 -18.63 -16.64
CA SER A 211 -27.83 -19.09 -17.45
C SER A 211 -27.71 -20.55 -17.89
N ALA A 212 -26.53 -21.15 -17.73
CA ALA A 212 -26.30 -22.54 -18.10
C ALA A 212 -27.00 -23.52 -17.14
N ALA A 213 -27.32 -24.70 -17.66
CA ALA A 213 -27.91 -25.75 -16.83
C ALA A 213 -26.91 -26.23 -15.77
N THR A 214 -27.43 -26.86 -14.71
CA THR A 214 -26.56 -27.58 -13.79
C THR A 214 -26.17 -28.94 -14.38
N ALA A 215 -24.90 -29.30 -14.22
CA ALA A 215 -24.36 -30.63 -14.50
C ALA A 215 -23.73 -31.16 -13.22
N ASN A 216 -24.19 -32.32 -12.73
CA ASN A 216 -23.70 -32.95 -11.51
C ASN A 216 -23.71 -32.02 -10.26
N GLY A 217 -24.73 -31.15 -10.14
CA GLY A 217 -24.88 -30.24 -9.00
C GLY A 217 -23.98 -29.01 -9.03
N ALA A 218 -23.47 -28.65 -10.21
CA ALA A 218 -22.61 -27.48 -10.45
C ALA A 218 -23.04 -26.78 -11.75
N THR A 219 -22.64 -25.52 -11.95
CA THR A 219 -22.86 -24.81 -13.21
C THR A 219 -22.11 -25.53 -14.34
N SER A 220 -22.80 -25.90 -15.42
CA SER A 220 -22.18 -26.70 -16.48
C SER A 220 -21.14 -25.92 -17.29
N ARG A 221 -21.43 -24.64 -17.57
CA ARG A 221 -20.59 -23.80 -18.42
C ARG A 221 -19.70 -22.85 -17.62
N ILE A 222 -18.39 -22.98 -17.84
CA ILE A 222 -17.35 -22.21 -17.15
C ILE A 222 -16.36 -21.71 -18.18
N PHE A 223 -16.01 -20.42 -18.12
CA PHE A 223 -15.02 -19.81 -18.98
C PHE A 223 -13.75 -19.47 -18.19
N VAL A 224 -12.59 -19.69 -18.81
CA VAL A 224 -11.29 -19.37 -18.21
C VAL A 224 -10.43 -18.61 -19.22
N GLY A 225 -9.99 -17.43 -18.82
CA GLY A 225 -9.01 -16.62 -19.55
C GLY A 225 -7.59 -17.03 -19.19
N THR A 226 -6.70 -17.07 -20.18
CA THR A 226 -5.29 -17.47 -20.05
C THR A 226 -4.40 -16.39 -20.62
N ALA A 227 -3.36 -15.98 -19.89
CA ALA A 227 -2.38 -15.04 -20.38
C ALA A 227 -1.46 -15.72 -21.42
N ASP A 228 -1.92 -15.79 -22.65
CA ASP A 228 -1.20 -16.34 -23.81
C ASP A 228 -1.46 -15.46 -25.04
N LYS A 229 -0.40 -14.99 -25.70
CA LYS A 229 -0.49 -14.21 -26.95
C LYS A 229 -0.25 -15.05 -28.20
N THR A 230 0.24 -16.27 -28.02
CA THR A 230 0.74 -17.16 -29.07
C THR A 230 -0.22 -18.29 -29.42
N ALA A 231 -1.15 -18.61 -28.51
CA ALA A 231 -2.20 -19.60 -28.67
C ALA A 231 -3.57 -19.01 -28.31
N GLU A 232 -4.60 -19.86 -28.33
CA GLU A 232 -5.93 -19.55 -27.81
C GLU A 232 -5.87 -19.20 -26.31
N SER A 233 -6.59 -18.14 -25.94
CA SER A 233 -6.52 -17.51 -24.62
C SER A 233 -7.82 -17.60 -23.82
N VAL A 234 -8.93 -18.04 -24.42
CA VAL A 234 -10.21 -18.28 -23.75
C VAL A 234 -10.66 -19.72 -23.96
N TYR A 235 -10.87 -20.42 -22.85
CA TYR A 235 -11.30 -21.82 -22.79
C TYR A 235 -12.67 -21.92 -22.14
N VAL A 236 -13.45 -22.92 -22.55
CA VAL A 236 -14.77 -23.22 -22.03
C VAL A 236 -14.86 -24.69 -21.62
N SER A 237 -15.49 -24.93 -20.48
CA SER A 237 -16.05 -26.23 -20.13
C SER A 237 -17.56 -26.17 -20.35
N GLU A 238 -18.17 -27.27 -20.82
CA GLU A 238 -19.63 -27.43 -20.91
C GLU A 238 -20.15 -28.54 -19.96
N ASP A 239 -19.26 -29.16 -19.18
CA ASP A 239 -19.53 -30.34 -18.35
C ASP A 239 -19.07 -30.17 -16.89
N ALA A 240 -19.21 -28.95 -16.35
CA ALA A 240 -18.85 -28.56 -14.98
C ALA A 240 -17.35 -28.77 -14.63
N GLY A 241 -16.50 -28.55 -15.64
CA GLY A 241 -15.05 -28.50 -15.55
C GLY A 241 -14.36 -29.85 -15.70
N ALA A 242 -15.06 -30.87 -16.21
CA ALA A 242 -14.46 -32.16 -16.48
C ALA A 242 -13.55 -32.11 -17.72
N THR A 243 -14.01 -31.43 -18.78
CA THR A 243 -13.25 -31.20 -20.02
C THR A 243 -13.24 -29.74 -20.42
N TRP A 244 -12.22 -29.33 -21.16
CA TRP A 244 -11.98 -27.94 -21.57
C TRP A 244 -11.61 -27.88 -23.03
N THR A 245 -12.19 -26.94 -23.76
CA THR A 245 -11.86 -26.65 -25.15
C THR A 245 -11.64 -25.16 -25.33
N ALA A 246 -10.74 -24.79 -26.24
CA ALA A 246 -10.63 -23.41 -26.66
C ALA A 246 -11.91 -22.97 -27.38
N ILE A 247 -12.39 -21.76 -27.12
CA ILE A 247 -13.54 -21.22 -27.88
C ILE A 247 -13.12 -21.02 -29.33
N ALA A 248 -13.85 -21.64 -30.26
CA ALA A 248 -13.57 -21.55 -31.68
C ALA A 248 -13.71 -20.11 -32.19
N GLY A 249 -12.79 -19.69 -33.08
CA GLY A 249 -12.83 -18.40 -33.75
C GLY A 249 -12.49 -17.19 -32.87
N GLN A 250 -11.94 -17.41 -31.67
CA GLN A 250 -11.51 -16.33 -30.77
C GLN A 250 -10.39 -15.48 -31.38
N PRO A 251 -10.29 -14.19 -31.01
CA PRO A 251 -9.17 -13.34 -31.40
C PRO A 251 -7.85 -13.85 -30.81
N THR A 252 -6.76 -13.69 -31.56
CA THR A 252 -5.39 -14.07 -31.16
C THR A 252 -4.45 -12.87 -31.11
N GLY A 253 -3.32 -12.98 -30.39
CA GLY A 253 -2.30 -11.93 -30.31
C GLY A 253 -2.49 -10.93 -29.15
N PHE A 254 -3.58 -11.06 -28.40
CA PHE A 254 -3.92 -10.22 -27.25
C PHE A 254 -4.03 -11.07 -25.99
N LEU A 255 -3.86 -10.44 -24.83
CA LEU A 255 -4.19 -11.06 -23.55
C LEU A 255 -5.67 -10.77 -23.23
N PRO A 256 -6.41 -11.76 -22.70
CA PRO A 256 -7.74 -11.53 -22.19
C PRO A 256 -7.61 -10.68 -20.92
N HIS A 257 -7.90 -9.38 -21.08
CA HIS A 257 -7.62 -8.28 -20.15
C HIS A 257 -6.10 -7.88 -20.16
N LYS A 258 -5.80 -6.66 -20.67
CA LYS A 258 -4.50 -5.90 -20.74
C LYS A 258 -3.69 -5.81 -22.06
N GLY A 259 -3.21 -4.58 -22.35
CA GLY A 259 -2.23 -4.21 -23.40
C GLY A 259 -2.86 -3.72 -24.71
N ARG A 260 -2.09 -3.13 -25.65
CA ARG A 260 -2.62 -2.62 -26.96
C ARG A 260 -3.60 -3.64 -27.52
N GLY A 261 -4.87 -3.28 -27.55
CA GLY A 261 -5.91 -4.30 -27.39
C GLY A 261 -7.20 -3.95 -28.08
N ALA A 262 -8.13 -4.87 -27.98
CA ALA A 262 -9.41 -4.84 -28.64
C ALA A 262 -10.49 -5.29 -27.65
N VAL A 263 -11.73 -4.90 -27.91
CA VAL A 263 -12.88 -5.34 -27.14
C VAL A 263 -13.70 -6.27 -28.03
N TYR A 264 -13.92 -7.49 -27.56
CA TYR A 264 -14.67 -8.51 -28.29
C TYR A 264 -15.86 -8.99 -27.48
N ARG A 265 -16.95 -9.30 -28.20
CA ARG A 265 -18.13 -9.95 -27.64
C ARG A 265 -18.28 -11.34 -28.24
N TYR A 266 -18.43 -12.35 -27.40
CA TYR A 266 -18.81 -13.69 -27.83
C TYR A 266 -20.30 -13.93 -27.61
N ASP A 267 -21.03 -14.25 -28.67
CA ASP A 267 -22.42 -14.69 -28.59
C ASP A 267 -22.45 -16.22 -28.45
N ILE A 268 -22.77 -16.71 -27.25
CA ILE A 268 -22.77 -18.13 -26.89
C ILE A 268 -23.75 -18.92 -27.77
N ALA A 269 -24.96 -18.41 -27.99
CA ALA A 269 -26.00 -19.11 -28.74
C ALA A 269 -25.65 -19.23 -30.23
N LYS A 270 -24.98 -18.22 -30.79
CA LYS A 270 -24.51 -18.23 -32.19
C LYS A 270 -23.13 -18.85 -32.37
N ALA A 271 -22.38 -19.02 -31.29
CA ALA A 271 -20.96 -19.37 -31.29
C ALA A 271 -20.11 -18.42 -32.17
N THR A 272 -20.38 -17.11 -32.10
CA THR A 272 -19.71 -16.09 -32.94
C THR A 272 -19.04 -15.01 -32.11
N TRP A 273 -17.80 -14.69 -32.46
CA TRP A 273 -17.09 -13.50 -31.98
C TRP A 273 -17.42 -12.27 -32.83
N THR A 274 -17.61 -11.12 -32.19
CA THR A 274 -17.78 -9.82 -32.83
C THR A 274 -16.76 -8.85 -32.27
N ASP A 275 -15.99 -8.20 -33.15
CA ASP A 275 -15.13 -7.07 -32.77
C ASP A 275 -16.02 -5.86 -32.48
N ILE A 276 -15.97 -5.37 -31.25
CA ILE A 276 -16.72 -4.20 -30.78
C ILE A 276 -15.76 -3.12 -30.28
N THR A 277 -14.52 -3.10 -30.77
CA THR A 277 -13.49 -2.17 -30.29
C THR A 277 -13.90 -0.71 -30.51
N PRO A 278 -13.92 0.15 -29.46
CA PRO A 278 -14.37 1.53 -29.57
C PRO A 278 -13.58 2.43 -30.54
N VAL A 279 -12.26 2.20 -30.66
CA VAL A 279 -11.39 2.96 -31.58
C VAL A 279 -10.54 2.01 -32.43
N THR A 280 -10.20 2.42 -33.66
CA THR A 280 -9.44 1.58 -34.60
C THR A 280 -8.34 2.40 -35.28
N GLY A 281 -7.43 1.72 -36.00
CA GLY A 281 -6.40 2.39 -36.79
C GLY A 281 -5.33 3.10 -35.96
N GLU A 282 -4.97 4.32 -36.37
CA GLU A 282 -3.93 5.14 -35.72
C GLU A 282 -4.38 5.70 -34.36
N ASP A 283 -5.69 5.81 -34.13
CA ASP A 283 -6.25 6.31 -32.87
C ASP A 283 -6.08 5.29 -31.72
N LEU A 284 -5.86 4.01 -32.02
CA LEU A 284 -5.66 2.95 -31.02
C LEU A 284 -4.17 2.85 -30.61
N THR A 285 -3.81 3.57 -29.56
CA THR A 285 -2.44 3.60 -28.99
C THR A 285 -2.33 2.94 -27.60
N TRP A 286 -3.43 2.41 -27.07
CA TRP A 286 -3.55 1.81 -25.74
C TRP A 286 -4.27 0.46 -25.78
N GLY A 287 -4.31 -0.21 -24.63
CA GLY A 287 -5.16 -1.37 -24.37
C GLY A 287 -6.47 -1.05 -23.70
N TYR A 288 -7.28 -2.08 -23.47
CA TYR A 288 -8.50 -1.96 -22.67
C TYR A 288 -8.33 -2.71 -21.34
N GLY A 289 -8.72 -2.04 -20.25
CA GLY A 289 -8.69 -2.54 -18.88
C GLY A 289 -10.09 -2.71 -18.34
N GLY A 290 -10.49 -1.81 -17.43
CA GLY A 290 -11.81 -1.82 -16.79
C GLY A 290 -12.96 -2.03 -17.78
N LEU A 291 -13.83 -2.96 -17.45
CA LEU A 291 -15.01 -3.37 -18.23
C LEU A 291 -16.19 -3.55 -17.26
N ALA A 292 -17.15 -2.64 -17.32
CA ALA A 292 -18.40 -2.77 -16.58
C ALA A 292 -19.55 -3.17 -17.49
N LEU A 293 -20.46 -3.99 -16.96
CA LEU A 293 -21.75 -4.31 -17.56
C LEU A 293 -22.87 -3.81 -16.65
N ASP A 294 -23.86 -3.14 -17.23
CA ASP A 294 -25.06 -2.74 -16.49
C ASP A 294 -26.02 -3.93 -16.40
N SER A 295 -26.15 -4.49 -15.20
CA SER A 295 -27.01 -5.65 -14.95
C SER A 295 -28.50 -5.32 -15.04
N GLN A 296 -28.89 -4.05 -14.88
CA GLN A 296 -30.28 -3.62 -14.98
C GLN A 296 -30.69 -3.32 -16.43
N ASN A 297 -29.73 -2.98 -17.29
CA ASN A 297 -29.94 -2.70 -18.71
C ASN A 297 -28.97 -3.50 -19.60
N PRO A 298 -29.20 -4.82 -19.78
CA PRO A 298 -28.34 -5.67 -20.58
C PRO A 298 -28.12 -5.11 -21.99
N GLY A 299 -26.85 -5.07 -22.40
CA GLY A 299 -26.41 -4.38 -23.62
C GLY A 299 -25.79 -3.02 -23.36
N THR A 300 -25.87 -2.50 -22.13
CA THR A 300 -25.11 -1.32 -21.70
C THR A 300 -23.80 -1.74 -21.05
N LEU A 301 -22.70 -1.14 -21.49
CA LEU A 301 -21.35 -1.42 -21.01
C LEU A 301 -20.44 -0.19 -21.09
N VAL A 302 -19.43 -0.17 -20.22
CA VAL A 302 -18.37 0.85 -20.22
C VAL A 302 -17.01 0.16 -20.26
N VAL A 303 -16.10 0.66 -21.08
CA VAL A 303 -14.69 0.22 -21.11
C VAL A 303 -13.74 1.39 -20.95
N ALA A 304 -12.61 1.15 -20.27
CA ALA A 304 -11.56 2.16 -20.05
C ALA A 304 -10.27 1.82 -20.82
N SER A 305 -9.54 2.86 -21.21
CA SER A 305 -8.18 2.70 -21.76
C SER A 305 -7.16 2.32 -20.68
N LEU A 306 -6.18 1.48 -21.05
CA LEU A 306 -5.13 0.95 -20.19
C LEU A 306 -3.80 0.80 -20.98
N ASN A 307 -2.89 1.77 -20.96
CA ASN A 307 -3.05 3.13 -20.44
C ASN A 307 -3.02 4.12 -21.60
N SER A 308 -3.94 5.09 -21.59
CA SER A 308 -3.78 6.34 -22.33
C SER A 308 -3.10 7.35 -21.42
N TRP A 309 -1.78 7.49 -21.54
CA TRP A 309 -1.00 8.41 -20.70
C TRP A 309 -1.12 9.88 -21.12
N TRP A 310 -1.67 10.15 -22.30
CA TRP A 310 -1.86 11.52 -22.76
C TRP A 310 -3.07 11.60 -23.72
N PRO A 311 -3.88 12.68 -23.65
CA PRO A 311 -3.87 13.69 -22.59
C PRO A 311 -4.35 13.13 -21.24
N ASP A 312 -5.23 12.13 -21.27
CA ASP A 312 -5.87 11.51 -20.11
C ASP A 312 -6.34 10.10 -20.48
N ALA A 313 -6.82 9.34 -19.50
CA ALA A 313 -7.62 8.15 -19.73
C ALA A 313 -8.86 8.47 -20.57
N GLN A 314 -9.39 7.47 -21.25
CA GLN A 314 -10.61 7.57 -22.07
C GLN A 314 -11.54 6.44 -21.65
N LEU A 315 -12.78 6.81 -21.32
CA LEU A 315 -13.85 5.87 -21.04
C LEU A 315 -14.82 5.89 -22.23
N PHE A 316 -15.28 4.71 -22.62
CA PHE A 316 -16.22 4.53 -23.72
C PHE A 316 -17.47 3.84 -23.19
N ARG A 317 -18.64 4.42 -23.44
CA ARG A 317 -19.94 3.86 -23.07
C ARG A 317 -20.71 3.44 -24.31
N SER A 318 -21.30 2.25 -24.26
CA SER A 318 -22.23 1.73 -25.27
C SER A 318 -23.53 1.30 -24.59
N THR A 319 -24.66 1.49 -25.27
CA THR A 319 -26.00 1.04 -24.82
C THR A 319 -26.63 0.05 -25.81
N ASP A 320 -25.85 -0.45 -26.77
CA ASP A 320 -26.30 -1.31 -27.88
C ASP A 320 -25.36 -2.52 -28.07
N SER A 321 -24.82 -3.02 -26.96
CA SER A 321 -23.94 -4.18 -26.89
C SER A 321 -22.64 -4.03 -27.69
N GLY A 322 -22.10 -2.80 -27.74
CA GLY A 322 -20.83 -2.45 -28.39
C GLY A 322 -20.93 -2.17 -29.88
N ALA A 323 -22.15 -2.01 -30.42
CA ALA A 323 -22.31 -1.66 -31.83
C ALA A 323 -21.93 -0.19 -32.10
N THR A 324 -22.23 0.70 -31.14
CA THR A 324 -21.79 2.11 -31.14
C THR A 324 -21.25 2.51 -29.77
N TRP A 325 -20.38 3.52 -29.76
CA TRP A 325 -19.69 3.99 -28.55
C TRP A 325 -19.74 5.52 -28.44
N SER A 326 -19.88 6.00 -27.20
CA SER A 326 -19.74 7.39 -26.81
C SER A 326 -18.47 7.56 -25.98
N GLN A 327 -17.66 8.58 -26.28
CA GLN A 327 -16.47 8.93 -25.51
C GLN A 327 -16.83 9.86 -24.34
N ILE A 328 -16.14 9.70 -23.21
CA ILE A 328 -16.34 10.55 -22.03
C ILE A 328 -15.78 11.96 -22.27
N TRP A 329 -14.81 12.10 -23.15
CA TRP A 329 -14.40 13.40 -23.69
C TRP A 329 -13.99 13.29 -25.15
N THR A 330 -14.17 14.38 -25.89
CA THR A 330 -13.67 14.52 -27.27
C THR A 330 -12.78 15.75 -27.38
N TRP A 331 -11.94 15.82 -28.41
CA TRP A 331 -11.23 17.05 -28.71
C TRP A 331 -12.23 18.15 -29.12
N ALA A 332 -12.06 19.34 -28.55
CA ALA A 332 -12.66 20.57 -29.05
C ALA A 332 -11.72 21.15 -30.13
N ASN A 333 -11.27 22.40 -29.95
CA ASN A 333 -10.12 22.92 -30.69
C ASN A 333 -8.85 22.53 -29.93
N TYR A 334 -8.09 21.58 -30.47
CA TYR A 334 -6.84 21.10 -29.85
C TYR A 334 -5.98 22.27 -29.33
N PRO A 335 -5.52 22.25 -28.05
CA PRO A 335 -5.52 21.13 -27.10
C PRO A 335 -6.72 21.09 -26.12
N GLU A 336 -7.79 21.83 -26.36
CA GLU A 336 -8.97 21.84 -25.48
C GLU A 336 -9.81 20.55 -25.62
N ILE A 337 -10.37 20.05 -24.52
CA ILE A 337 -11.29 18.90 -24.52
C ILE A 337 -12.72 19.33 -24.18
N ASN A 338 -13.69 18.72 -24.86
CA ASN A 338 -15.10 18.73 -24.48
C ASN A 338 -15.35 17.55 -23.54
N ALA A 339 -15.32 17.80 -22.22
CA ALA A 339 -15.57 16.79 -21.20
C ALA A 339 -17.08 16.58 -20.97
N LYS A 340 -17.51 15.32 -20.91
CA LYS A 340 -18.84 14.91 -20.44
C LYS A 340 -18.85 14.58 -18.95
N TYR A 341 -17.91 15.14 -18.20
CA TYR A 341 -17.79 14.92 -16.77
C TYR A 341 -17.40 16.22 -16.05
N LYS A 342 -17.72 16.26 -14.77
CA LYS A 342 -17.11 17.13 -13.78
C LYS A 342 -16.44 16.25 -12.75
N ILE A 343 -15.34 16.72 -12.16
CA ILE A 343 -14.59 15.97 -11.17
C ILE A 343 -14.29 16.84 -9.95
N ASP A 344 -14.49 16.29 -8.76
CA ASP A 344 -14.16 16.93 -7.48
C ASP A 344 -13.69 15.88 -6.46
N THR A 345 -13.01 16.29 -5.38
CA THR A 345 -12.49 15.38 -4.35
C THR A 345 -12.67 15.95 -2.95
N PRO A 346 -13.92 16.23 -2.51
CA PRO A 346 -14.18 16.96 -1.27
C PRO A 346 -13.67 16.25 -0.01
N LYS A 347 -13.60 14.91 -0.02
CA LYS A 347 -13.07 14.09 1.08
C LYS A 347 -11.54 13.90 1.03
N ALA A 348 -10.89 14.28 -0.08
CA ALA A 348 -9.44 14.20 -0.27
C ALA A 348 -8.91 15.41 -1.07
N PRO A 349 -8.96 16.64 -0.53
CA PRO A 349 -8.76 17.87 -1.32
C PRO A 349 -7.36 18.01 -1.94
N TRP A 350 -6.36 17.32 -1.38
CA TRP A 350 -5.02 17.26 -1.93
C TRP A 350 -4.99 16.62 -3.33
N ILE A 351 -5.87 15.66 -3.64
CA ILE A 351 -5.97 15.06 -4.99
C ILE A 351 -6.35 16.13 -6.01
N ASN A 352 -7.40 16.92 -5.72
CA ASN A 352 -7.78 17.98 -6.64
C ASN A 352 -6.68 19.04 -6.79
N HIS A 353 -6.08 19.48 -5.69
CA HIS A 353 -5.06 20.52 -5.71
C HIS A 353 -3.79 20.08 -6.46
N ASP A 354 -3.30 18.87 -6.18
CA ASP A 354 -1.93 18.45 -6.56
C ASP A 354 -1.86 17.51 -7.76
N PHE A 355 -2.99 16.96 -8.20
CA PHE A 355 -3.04 16.05 -9.34
C PHE A 355 -4.02 16.53 -10.40
N ILE A 356 -5.28 16.78 -10.06
CA ILE A 356 -6.32 17.13 -11.05
C ILE A 356 -6.16 18.56 -11.59
N ALA A 357 -5.83 19.53 -10.72
CA ALA A 357 -5.72 20.94 -11.11
C ALA A 357 -4.44 21.25 -11.89
N VAL A 358 -3.42 20.38 -11.81
CA VAL A 358 -2.08 20.63 -12.34
C VAL A 358 -1.62 19.62 -13.40
N ASP A 359 -2.27 18.46 -13.54
CA ASP A 359 -2.04 17.49 -14.61
C ASP A 359 -3.20 17.43 -15.61
N SER A 360 -2.91 16.95 -16.81
CA SER A 360 -3.87 16.56 -17.84
C SER A 360 -4.64 15.27 -17.54
N LYS A 361 -4.08 14.34 -16.75
CA LYS A 361 -4.66 13.02 -16.42
C LYS A 361 -5.70 13.09 -15.31
N LYS A 362 -6.81 13.77 -15.56
CA LYS A 362 -7.84 14.03 -14.55
C LYS A 362 -8.66 12.79 -14.21
N LEU A 363 -9.00 11.97 -15.19
CA LEU A 363 -9.74 10.73 -15.00
C LEU A 363 -8.87 9.65 -14.34
N GLY A 364 -7.55 9.78 -14.45
CA GLY A 364 -6.56 8.93 -13.78
C GLY A 364 -5.82 8.00 -14.73
N TRP A 365 -5.20 6.97 -14.17
CA TRP A 365 -4.40 5.97 -14.88
C TRP A 365 -4.52 4.62 -14.19
N MET A 366 -4.06 3.56 -14.87
CA MET A 366 -4.15 2.18 -14.37
C MET A 366 -5.60 1.76 -14.06
N ILE A 367 -6.55 2.17 -14.92
CA ILE A 367 -7.98 1.82 -14.78
C ILE A 367 -8.18 0.36 -15.20
N GLU A 368 -7.84 -0.56 -14.30
CA GLU A 368 -7.92 -2.01 -14.51
C GLU A 368 -9.29 -2.56 -14.10
N SER A 369 -9.95 -1.95 -13.12
CA SER A 369 -11.33 -2.23 -12.70
C SER A 369 -12.21 -1.01 -12.87
N LEU A 370 -13.40 -1.26 -13.40
CA LEU A 370 -14.46 -0.31 -13.62
C LEU A 370 -15.75 -1.12 -13.51
N GLU A 371 -16.61 -0.77 -12.57
CA GLU A 371 -17.79 -1.54 -12.20
C GLU A 371 -19.03 -0.65 -12.16
N ILE A 372 -20.15 -1.19 -12.65
CA ILE A 372 -21.49 -0.61 -12.45
C ILE A 372 -22.18 -1.44 -11.38
N ASN A 373 -22.78 -0.78 -10.39
CA ASN A 373 -23.48 -1.45 -9.33
C ASN A 373 -24.66 -2.26 -9.91
N PRO A 374 -24.77 -3.58 -9.64
CA PRO A 374 -25.82 -4.42 -10.22
C PRO A 374 -27.24 -4.05 -9.78
N PHE A 375 -27.39 -3.21 -8.74
CA PHE A 375 -28.67 -2.72 -8.22
C PHE A 375 -28.94 -1.25 -8.51
N ASP A 376 -28.00 -0.56 -9.15
CA ASP A 376 -28.10 0.87 -9.42
C ASP A 376 -27.23 1.26 -10.63
N SER A 377 -27.84 1.40 -11.81
CA SER A 377 -27.17 1.79 -13.06
C SER A 377 -26.47 3.15 -13.00
N ASP A 378 -26.80 4.00 -12.02
CA ASP A 378 -26.18 5.31 -11.83
C ASP A 378 -24.95 5.25 -10.90
N HIS A 379 -24.87 4.25 -10.01
CA HIS A 379 -23.74 4.05 -9.12
C HIS A 379 -22.65 3.22 -9.79
N TRP A 380 -21.48 3.81 -9.96
CA TRP A 380 -20.34 3.19 -10.61
C TRP A 380 -19.04 3.61 -9.94
N LEU A 381 -18.05 2.71 -9.98
CA LEU A 381 -16.74 2.90 -9.37
C LEU A 381 -15.66 2.42 -10.33
N TYR A 382 -14.47 3.02 -10.25
CA TYR A 382 -13.28 2.53 -10.92
C TYR A 382 -12.02 2.84 -10.13
N GLY A 383 -11.12 1.86 -10.09
CA GLY A 383 -9.82 2.00 -9.45
C GLY A 383 -8.82 2.71 -10.35
N THR A 384 -7.88 3.44 -9.75
CA THR A 384 -6.72 4.05 -10.40
C THR A 384 -5.47 3.77 -9.60
N GLY A 385 -4.29 4.14 -10.11
CA GLY A 385 -3.05 4.10 -9.35
C GLY A 385 -2.92 5.16 -8.24
N LEU A 386 -4.00 5.86 -7.87
CA LEU A 386 -4.02 6.92 -6.86
C LEU A 386 -5.22 6.78 -5.92
N THR A 387 -6.40 6.55 -6.48
CA THR A 387 -7.69 6.60 -5.76
C THR A 387 -8.74 5.68 -6.40
N VAL A 388 -9.89 5.56 -5.73
CA VAL A 388 -11.14 5.04 -6.32
C VAL A 388 -12.00 6.23 -6.72
N PHE A 389 -12.26 6.37 -8.02
CA PHE A 389 -13.19 7.35 -8.55
C PHE A 389 -14.54 6.70 -8.82
N GLY A 390 -15.60 7.51 -8.88
CA GLY A 390 -16.92 7.04 -9.24
C GLY A 390 -17.97 8.12 -9.10
N GLY A 391 -19.25 7.73 -9.19
CA GLY A 391 -20.36 8.65 -9.06
C GLY A 391 -21.69 7.93 -8.95
N HIS A 392 -22.76 8.72 -8.89
CA HIS A 392 -24.15 8.26 -8.68
C HIS A 392 -25.10 8.85 -9.73
N ASP A 393 -24.60 9.10 -10.94
CA ASP A 393 -25.38 9.69 -12.03
C ASP A 393 -24.92 9.25 -13.44
N LEU A 394 -24.38 8.04 -13.57
CA LEU A 394 -23.77 7.54 -14.81
C LEU A 394 -24.71 7.61 -16.04
N THR A 395 -26.01 7.38 -15.87
CA THR A 395 -26.98 7.36 -16.99
C THR A 395 -27.23 8.76 -17.58
N ASN A 396 -26.82 9.84 -16.91
CA ASN A 396 -26.81 11.18 -17.51
C ASN A 396 -26.01 11.23 -18.82
N TRP A 397 -24.97 10.39 -18.96
CA TRP A 397 -24.17 10.27 -20.17
C TRP A 397 -25.03 9.89 -21.40
N ASP A 398 -26.06 9.06 -21.23
CA ASP A 398 -26.92 8.60 -22.34
C ASP A 398 -27.75 9.75 -22.94
N SER A 399 -28.00 10.78 -22.14
CA SER A 399 -28.66 12.02 -22.56
C SER A 399 -27.68 13.12 -23.02
N ASN A 400 -26.39 12.78 -23.14
CA ASN A 400 -25.29 13.71 -23.42
C ASN A 400 -25.14 14.83 -22.37
N ALA A 401 -25.66 14.63 -21.16
CA ALA A 401 -25.39 15.47 -20.01
C ALA A 401 -24.05 15.08 -19.36
N SER A 402 -23.47 16.01 -18.58
CA SER A 402 -22.26 15.70 -17.81
C SER A 402 -22.59 14.83 -16.61
N ILE A 403 -21.75 13.83 -16.36
CA ILE A 403 -21.74 13.05 -15.10
C ILE A 403 -20.86 13.72 -14.05
N ASN A 404 -21.06 13.39 -12.79
CA ASN A 404 -20.22 13.86 -11.69
C ASN A 404 -19.32 12.72 -11.19
N ILE A 405 -18.02 12.99 -11.11
CA ILE A 405 -16.99 12.06 -10.63
C ILE A 405 -16.44 12.59 -9.32
N GLU A 406 -16.39 11.74 -8.30
CA GLU A 406 -15.76 12.03 -7.02
C GLU A 406 -14.73 10.97 -6.65
N SER A 407 -13.73 11.34 -5.84
CA SER A 407 -12.93 10.35 -5.12
C SER A 407 -13.79 9.73 -4.02
N LEU A 408 -14.15 8.45 -4.21
CA LEU A 408 -14.96 7.63 -3.31
C LEU A 408 -14.10 6.60 -2.58
N ALA A 409 -12.90 7.02 -2.15
CA ALA A 409 -11.91 6.19 -1.46
C ALA A 409 -11.79 6.52 0.04
N ASP A 410 -12.78 7.19 0.64
CA ASP A 410 -12.76 7.53 2.07
C ASP A 410 -12.69 6.26 2.92
N GLY A 411 -11.71 6.17 3.82
CA GLY A 411 -11.42 4.97 4.62
C GLY A 411 -10.40 4.00 4.00
N ILE A 412 -10.07 4.16 2.71
CA ILE A 412 -8.90 3.50 2.10
C ILE A 412 -7.66 4.35 2.40
N GLU A 413 -6.64 3.72 3.00
CA GLU A 413 -5.33 4.31 3.26
C GLU A 413 -4.29 3.32 2.76
N GLU A 414 -3.71 3.54 1.59
CA GLU A 414 -2.85 2.58 0.89
C GLU A 414 -1.42 3.08 0.64
N PHE A 415 -1.01 4.13 1.34
CA PHE A 415 0.33 4.69 1.18
C PHE A 415 1.41 3.72 1.66
N ALA A 416 2.52 3.67 0.93
CA ALA A 416 3.79 3.16 1.43
C ALA A 416 4.56 4.27 2.14
N VAL A 417 4.65 4.20 3.47
CA VAL A 417 5.31 5.23 4.29
C VAL A 417 6.81 4.97 4.34
N LEU A 418 7.60 5.95 3.90
CA LEU A 418 9.04 5.84 3.77
C LEU A 418 9.80 6.43 4.96
N ASP A 419 9.26 7.49 5.58
CA ASP A 419 9.83 8.08 6.80
C ASP A 419 8.79 8.88 7.60
N LEU A 420 9.00 8.98 8.91
CA LEU A 420 8.15 9.72 9.84
C LEU A 420 8.98 10.59 10.79
N ALA A 421 8.50 11.80 11.08
CA ALA A 421 9.07 12.64 12.13
C ALA A 421 8.00 13.43 12.88
N SER A 422 8.27 13.76 14.14
CA SER A 422 7.47 14.66 14.97
C SER A 422 8.38 15.68 15.63
N ALA A 423 8.07 16.98 15.49
CA ALA A 423 8.92 18.07 16.00
C ALA A 423 8.37 18.62 17.33
N PRO A 424 9.08 18.47 18.45
CA PRO A 424 8.62 18.99 19.75
C PRO A 424 8.48 20.51 19.76
N GLY A 425 7.27 21.00 19.99
CA GLY A 425 6.91 22.43 19.89
C GLY A 425 6.67 22.92 18.46
N GLY A 426 6.69 22.03 17.46
CA GLY A 426 6.45 22.30 16.04
C GLY A 426 5.28 21.49 15.50
N SER A 427 5.36 21.06 14.23
CA SER A 427 4.33 20.22 13.61
C SER A 427 4.28 18.83 14.24
N GLU A 428 3.08 18.32 14.40
CA GLU A 428 2.80 17.05 15.05
C GLU A 428 3.35 15.84 14.29
N LEU A 429 3.15 15.80 12.97
CA LEU A 429 3.56 14.67 12.15
C LEU A 429 3.98 15.14 10.76
N PHE A 430 5.16 14.69 10.35
CA PHE A 430 5.61 14.66 8.97
C PHE A 430 5.56 13.21 8.49
N ALA A 431 4.90 12.97 7.36
CA ALA A 431 4.81 11.66 6.75
C ALA A 431 5.36 11.70 5.33
N GLY A 432 6.57 11.18 5.12
CA GLY A 432 7.11 10.95 3.79
C GLY A 432 6.52 9.66 3.22
N VAL A 433 5.92 9.72 2.04
CA VAL A 433 5.28 8.56 1.40
C VAL A 433 5.85 8.34 0.00
N HIS A 434 5.71 7.12 -0.50
CA HIS A 434 5.91 6.81 -1.91
C HIS A 434 4.70 7.28 -2.73
N ASP A 435 4.93 7.49 -4.03
CA ASP A 435 4.02 7.97 -5.09
C ASP A 435 3.50 9.41 -4.94
N ASP A 436 3.20 9.84 -3.71
CA ASP A 436 2.51 11.10 -3.42
C ASP A 436 3.34 12.10 -2.60
N SER A 437 4.67 11.95 -2.62
CA SER A 437 5.66 12.82 -1.95
C SER A 437 5.60 12.80 -0.41
N GLY A 438 4.52 13.28 0.21
CA GLY A 438 4.36 13.34 1.67
C GLY A 438 3.39 14.41 2.17
N PHE A 439 3.14 14.41 3.48
CA PHE A 439 2.12 15.23 4.13
C PHE A 439 2.59 15.77 5.49
N THR A 440 2.03 16.92 5.88
CA THR A 440 2.26 17.55 7.19
C THR A 440 0.94 17.69 7.94
N PHE A 441 0.93 17.24 9.20
CA PHE A 441 -0.13 17.48 10.16
C PHE A 441 0.42 18.39 11.25
N LYS A 442 -0.13 19.60 11.38
CA LYS A 442 0.40 20.61 12.31
C LYS A 442 0.14 20.23 13.75
N SER A 443 -1.01 19.64 14.03
CA SER A 443 -1.45 19.29 15.37
C SER A 443 -2.14 17.92 15.37
N LYS A 444 -2.27 17.32 16.56
CA LYS A 444 -3.05 16.09 16.74
C LYS A 444 -4.49 16.19 16.23
N ALA A 445 -5.11 17.38 16.32
CA ALA A 445 -6.47 17.59 15.84
C ALA A 445 -6.58 17.43 14.32
N ASP A 446 -5.49 17.63 13.59
CA ASP A 446 -5.45 17.49 12.13
C ASP A 446 -5.39 16.03 11.68
N LEU A 447 -5.00 15.08 12.54
CA LEU A 447 -4.83 13.66 12.18
C LEU A 447 -6.10 12.99 11.67
N ASN A 448 -7.28 13.56 11.94
CA ASN A 448 -8.58 13.03 11.46
C ASN A 448 -9.16 13.84 10.30
N THR A 449 -8.37 14.73 9.70
CA THR A 449 -8.77 15.60 8.59
C THR A 449 -7.80 15.45 7.43
N SER A 450 -8.33 15.12 6.25
CA SER A 450 -7.52 15.06 5.02
C SER A 450 -6.75 16.37 4.81
N PRO A 451 -5.43 16.31 4.52
CA PRO A 451 -4.66 17.47 4.12
C PRO A 451 -5.25 18.15 2.89
N LYS A 452 -5.04 19.46 2.78
CA LYS A 452 -5.44 20.24 1.60
C LYS A 452 -4.45 20.14 0.45
N THR A 453 -3.20 19.84 0.78
CA THR A 453 -2.07 19.76 -0.16
C THR A 453 -1.13 18.66 0.32
N ALA A 454 -0.58 17.90 -0.60
CA ALA A 454 0.64 17.13 -0.43
C ALA A 454 1.87 18.08 -0.42
N TRP A 455 3.05 17.52 -0.20
CA TRP A 455 4.33 18.23 -0.36
C TRP A 455 4.63 18.46 -1.84
N ASN A 456 3.98 19.49 -2.39
CA ASN A 456 4.23 20.05 -3.71
C ASN A 456 5.33 21.14 -3.63
N THR A 457 6.00 21.45 -4.73
CA THR A 457 7.07 22.49 -4.78
C THR A 457 8.39 22.13 -4.07
N PRO A 458 9.13 21.11 -4.53
CA PRO A 458 8.81 20.21 -5.64
C PRO A 458 7.92 19.04 -5.22
N MET A 459 7.15 18.46 -6.15
CA MET A 459 6.56 17.13 -5.93
C MET A 459 7.65 16.08 -6.20
N PHE A 460 7.97 15.24 -5.22
CA PHE A 460 8.83 14.07 -5.44
C PHE A 460 7.96 12.85 -5.68
N VAL A 461 8.46 11.89 -6.47
CA VAL A 461 7.80 10.58 -6.59
C VAL A 461 7.66 9.94 -5.22
N GLY A 462 8.65 10.07 -4.34
CA GLY A 462 8.49 9.71 -2.93
C GLY A 462 9.55 10.40 -2.09
N SER A 463 9.18 10.82 -0.87
CA SER A 463 10.13 11.41 0.07
C SER A 463 10.67 10.33 1.00
N SER A 464 11.92 9.91 0.80
CA SER A 464 12.55 8.82 1.55
C SER A 464 13.09 9.23 2.92
N GLY A 465 13.15 10.52 3.22
CA GLY A 465 13.61 11.02 4.51
C GLY A 465 13.07 12.41 4.85
N VAL A 466 12.77 12.65 6.11
CA VAL A 466 12.34 13.96 6.64
C VAL A 466 12.90 14.19 8.03
N ASP A 467 13.38 15.41 8.30
CA ASP A 467 13.92 15.78 9.61
C ASP A 467 13.73 17.26 9.91
N TYR A 468 13.88 17.65 11.19
CA TYR A 468 13.70 19.01 11.68
C TYR A 468 14.90 19.49 12.51
N ALA A 469 15.06 20.82 12.58
CA ALA A 469 16.05 21.48 13.43
C ALA A 469 15.50 21.63 14.87
N GLY A 470 16.15 21.04 15.87
CA GLY A 470 15.60 20.99 17.23
C GLY A 470 15.55 22.33 17.99
N ASN A 471 16.43 23.28 17.67
CA ASN A 471 16.42 24.65 18.21
C ASN A 471 15.60 25.63 17.35
N SER A 472 15.23 25.24 16.13
CA SER A 472 14.41 26.03 15.21
C SER A 472 13.40 25.16 14.48
N VAL A 473 12.41 24.65 15.22
CA VAL A 473 11.49 23.58 14.77
C VAL A 473 10.58 23.92 13.59
N SER A 474 10.58 25.18 13.13
CA SER A 474 9.96 25.57 11.85
C SER A 474 10.82 25.22 10.64
N GLU A 475 12.13 25.02 10.83
CA GLU A 475 13.06 24.58 9.79
C GLU A 475 13.02 23.06 9.67
N VAL A 476 12.59 22.59 8.49
CA VAL A 476 12.39 21.18 8.16
C VAL A 476 13.07 20.90 6.83
N VAL A 477 13.64 19.71 6.71
CA VAL A 477 14.27 19.23 5.47
C VAL A 477 13.64 17.91 5.07
N ARG A 478 13.56 17.65 3.76
CA ARG A 478 13.22 16.33 3.22
C ARG A 478 14.05 15.99 2.01
N VAL A 479 14.19 14.69 1.76
CA VAL A 479 14.87 14.15 0.59
C VAL A 479 13.98 13.19 -0.19
N GLY A 480 14.14 13.15 -1.50
CA GLY A 480 13.38 12.29 -2.40
C GLY A 480 14.16 11.09 -2.93
N ASN A 481 13.43 10.13 -3.50
CA ASN A 481 13.91 8.77 -3.76
C ASN A 481 14.39 8.48 -5.19
N VAL A 482 14.37 9.46 -6.11
CA VAL A 482 14.61 9.19 -7.55
C VAL A 482 15.75 10.04 -8.13
N GLU A 483 16.70 9.40 -8.81
CA GLU A 483 17.78 10.09 -9.53
C GLU A 483 17.28 10.84 -10.78
N GLY A 484 18.08 11.79 -11.27
CA GLY A 484 17.83 12.54 -12.51
C GLY A 484 17.20 13.91 -12.32
N SER A 485 16.77 14.27 -11.10
CA SER A 485 16.25 15.60 -10.76
C SER A 485 16.69 16.02 -9.36
N ALA A 486 16.42 17.29 -8.99
CA ALA A 486 16.71 17.79 -7.65
C ALA A 486 15.83 17.11 -6.60
N GLN A 487 16.42 16.56 -5.55
CA GLN A 487 15.74 15.72 -4.54
C GLN A 487 15.94 16.20 -3.09
N LEU A 488 16.38 17.43 -2.84
CA LEU A 488 16.52 18.01 -1.50
C LEU A 488 15.65 19.26 -1.37
N ALA A 489 14.72 19.27 -0.43
CA ALA A 489 13.83 20.41 -0.20
C ALA A 489 13.83 20.81 1.27
N THR A 490 13.60 22.10 1.53
CA THR A 490 13.49 22.67 2.87
C THR A 490 12.20 23.47 3.02
N SER A 491 11.76 23.59 4.26
CA SER A 491 10.63 24.41 4.69
C SER A 491 11.04 25.22 5.90
N SER A 492 10.58 26.47 5.98
CA SER A 492 10.81 27.37 7.13
C SER A 492 9.54 27.70 7.91
N ASP A 493 8.43 27.03 7.59
CA ASP A 493 7.11 27.22 8.22
C ASP A 493 6.56 25.93 8.85
N GLY A 494 7.44 24.97 9.15
CA GLY A 494 7.09 23.70 9.77
C GLY A 494 6.50 22.70 8.78
N GLY A 495 6.99 22.67 7.54
CA GLY A 495 6.61 21.71 6.49
C GLY A 495 5.29 22.03 5.79
N VAL A 496 4.80 23.27 5.85
CA VAL A 496 3.55 23.67 5.19
C VAL A 496 3.81 24.07 3.75
N THR A 497 4.86 24.85 3.53
CA THR A 497 5.36 25.19 2.20
C THR A 497 6.79 24.74 2.05
N TRP A 498 7.16 24.38 0.82
CA TRP A 498 8.47 23.81 0.50
C TRP A 498 9.14 24.61 -0.60
N GLY A 499 10.48 24.56 -0.59
CA GLY A 499 11.32 25.05 -1.67
C GLY A 499 12.53 24.15 -1.85
N LEU A 500 13.03 24.09 -3.09
CA LEU A 500 14.29 23.41 -3.37
C LEU A 500 15.43 24.03 -2.57
N HIS A 501 16.20 23.21 -1.88
CA HIS A 501 17.41 23.64 -1.21
C HIS A 501 18.48 24.09 -2.24
N PRO A 502 19.23 25.18 -2.03
CA PRO A 502 20.19 25.66 -3.05
C PRO A 502 21.29 24.65 -3.42
N ALA A 503 21.63 23.75 -2.49
CA ALA A 503 22.68 22.74 -2.67
C ALA A 503 22.28 21.51 -3.53
N ASN A 504 21.18 21.59 -4.27
CA ASN A 504 20.66 20.45 -5.03
C ASN A 504 21.57 19.97 -6.18
N GLY A 505 21.52 18.66 -6.44
CA GLY A 505 22.08 18.00 -7.61
C GLY A 505 21.10 16.96 -8.17
N SER A 506 21.44 16.34 -9.30
CA SER A 506 20.59 15.33 -9.95
C SER A 506 21.04 13.88 -9.73
N THR A 507 22.15 13.66 -9.01
CA THR A 507 22.71 12.32 -8.78
C THR A 507 22.48 11.80 -7.37
N GLN A 508 22.05 12.65 -6.45
CA GLN A 508 21.70 12.26 -5.09
C GLN A 508 20.22 11.88 -5.05
N ALA A 509 19.92 10.71 -4.49
CA ALA A 509 18.56 10.22 -4.30
C ALA A 509 18.54 9.16 -3.17
N GLY A 510 17.35 8.98 -2.61
CA GLY A 510 17.03 7.95 -1.63
C GLY A 510 17.72 8.14 -0.28
N GLY A 511 17.63 7.10 0.53
CA GLY A 511 18.16 7.07 1.89
C GLY A 511 17.53 8.13 2.81
N SER A 512 18.28 8.60 3.80
CA SER A 512 17.77 9.43 4.91
C SER A 512 18.48 10.78 5.04
N VAL A 513 17.87 11.70 5.78
CA VAL A 513 18.38 13.06 6.00
C VAL A 513 18.40 13.42 7.48
N ALA A 514 19.37 14.24 7.89
CA ALA A 514 19.43 14.82 9.22
C ALA A 514 19.73 16.33 9.11
N LEU A 515 18.96 17.15 9.84
CA LEU A 515 19.12 18.61 9.92
C LEU A 515 19.74 18.98 11.27
N SER A 516 20.81 19.78 11.26
CA SER A 516 21.48 20.22 12.50
C SER A 516 20.53 21.01 13.42
N ALA A 517 20.88 21.10 14.70
CA ALA A 517 20.02 21.70 15.73
C ALA A 517 19.48 23.10 15.36
N ASP A 518 20.31 23.95 14.75
CA ASP A 518 19.95 25.32 14.37
C ASP A 518 19.56 25.44 12.88
N GLY A 519 19.51 24.33 12.14
CA GLY A 519 19.16 24.30 10.72
C GLY A 519 20.27 24.76 9.78
N THR A 520 21.51 24.85 10.24
CA THR A 520 22.64 25.36 9.45
C THR A 520 23.26 24.31 8.54
N SER A 521 23.16 23.02 8.88
CA SER A 521 23.79 21.93 8.13
C SER A 521 22.84 20.77 7.86
N VAL A 522 22.84 20.32 6.61
CA VAL A 522 22.12 19.12 6.15
C VAL A 522 23.12 18.00 5.95
N LEU A 523 22.86 16.85 6.57
CA LEU A 523 23.55 15.60 6.29
C LEU A 523 22.57 14.67 5.56
N TRP A 524 22.96 14.14 4.41
CA TRP A 524 22.11 13.27 3.58
C TRP A 524 22.84 11.98 3.28
N SER A 525 22.36 10.87 3.85
CA SER A 525 22.84 9.54 3.54
C SER A 525 22.11 9.01 2.30
N THR A 526 22.72 9.17 1.13
CA THR A 526 22.12 8.74 -0.14
C THR A 526 22.24 7.21 -0.33
N SER A 527 21.40 6.65 -1.20
CA SER A 527 21.42 5.22 -1.52
C SER A 527 22.67 4.77 -2.29
N GLY A 528 23.26 5.65 -3.12
CA GLY A 528 24.31 5.25 -4.07
C GLY A 528 25.60 6.09 -4.07
N VAL A 529 25.54 7.38 -3.73
CA VAL A 529 26.68 8.31 -3.93
C VAL A 529 27.40 8.70 -2.63
N GLY A 530 27.08 8.03 -1.52
CA GLY A 530 27.68 8.26 -0.21
C GLY A 530 26.93 9.29 0.64
N VAL A 531 27.40 9.51 1.86
CA VAL A 531 26.88 10.56 2.73
C VAL A 531 27.37 11.91 2.22
N GLN A 532 26.42 12.82 2.01
CA GLN A 532 26.64 14.19 1.56
C GLN A 532 26.36 15.16 2.69
N ARG A 533 27.06 16.30 2.67
CA ARG A 533 26.87 17.39 3.62
C ARG A 533 26.75 18.71 2.89
N SER A 534 25.77 19.51 3.28
CA SER A 534 25.67 20.93 2.96
C SER A 534 25.69 21.75 4.24
N THR A 535 26.33 22.92 4.21
CA THR A 535 26.38 23.86 5.34
C THR A 535 26.09 25.26 4.84
N ASN A 536 25.23 25.98 5.56
CA ASN A 536 24.77 27.33 5.24
C ASN A 536 24.31 27.46 3.78
N GLN A 537 23.52 26.48 3.32
CA GLN A 537 23.02 26.37 1.94
C GLN A 537 24.13 26.23 0.88
N GLY A 538 25.38 26.01 1.27
CA GLY A 538 26.51 25.76 0.37
C GLY A 538 26.39 24.40 -0.36
N PRO A 539 27.19 24.16 -1.40
CA PRO A 539 27.08 22.96 -2.23
C PRO A 539 27.25 21.66 -1.40
N LEU A 540 26.62 20.58 -1.87
CA LEU A 540 26.81 19.26 -1.29
C LEU A 540 28.27 18.79 -1.47
N SER A 541 28.83 18.24 -0.41
CA SER A 541 30.17 17.67 -0.37
C SER A 541 30.16 16.30 0.30
N ARG A 542 30.95 15.37 -0.24
CA ARG A 542 30.99 14.00 0.26
C ARG A 542 31.72 13.92 1.60
N VAL A 543 31.11 13.27 2.58
CA VAL A 543 31.72 12.93 3.88
C VAL A 543 32.50 11.63 3.73
N SER A 544 33.80 11.70 3.51
CA SER A 544 34.66 10.55 3.17
C SER A 544 34.84 9.53 4.29
N SER A 545 34.53 9.91 5.53
CA SER A 545 34.60 9.04 6.72
C SER A 545 33.41 8.09 6.86
N LEU A 546 32.38 8.21 6.03
CA LEU A 546 31.17 7.38 6.05
C LEU A 546 30.90 6.73 4.69
N ALA A 547 30.31 5.53 4.71
CA ALA A 547 29.85 4.83 3.53
C ALA A 547 28.43 5.25 3.12
N ALA A 548 28.04 5.00 1.87
CA ALA A 548 26.64 5.14 1.45
C ALA A 548 25.73 4.24 2.30
N GLY A 549 24.49 4.69 2.55
CA GLY A 549 23.54 3.95 3.39
C GLY A 549 23.89 3.89 4.88
N SER A 550 24.88 4.67 5.36
CA SER A 550 25.10 4.80 6.80
C SER A 550 23.85 5.39 7.46
N VAL A 551 23.43 4.85 8.60
CA VAL A 551 22.40 5.47 9.44
C VAL A 551 22.95 6.81 9.94
N ILE A 552 22.14 7.86 9.94
CA ILE A 552 22.54 9.19 10.38
C ILE A 552 21.49 9.81 11.30
N ALA A 553 21.93 10.68 12.20
CA ALA A 553 21.07 11.53 13.02
C ALA A 553 21.83 12.82 13.41
N SER A 554 21.11 13.88 13.75
CA SER A 554 21.69 15.10 14.33
C SER A 554 21.39 15.17 15.83
N ASP A 555 22.31 15.75 16.59
CA ASP A 555 21.96 16.22 17.92
C ASP A 555 20.97 17.39 17.79
N LYS A 556 19.87 17.35 18.54
CA LYS A 556 18.78 18.33 18.41
C LYS A 556 19.00 19.60 19.22
N ARG A 557 20.08 19.67 20.00
CA ARG A 557 20.42 20.83 20.86
C ARG A 557 21.81 21.39 20.59
N ASN A 558 22.73 20.60 20.02
CA ASN A 558 24.05 21.05 19.61
C ASN A 558 24.22 20.99 18.09
N ASP A 559 24.31 22.17 17.45
CA ASP A 559 24.38 22.32 15.99
C ASP A 559 25.63 21.68 15.35
N GLU A 560 26.70 21.50 16.13
CA GLU A 560 27.96 20.93 15.64
C GLU A 560 27.99 19.39 15.70
N VAL A 561 27.04 18.74 16.37
CA VAL A 561 27.09 17.30 16.66
C VAL A 561 26.18 16.50 15.76
N PHE A 562 26.76 15.52 15.08
CA PHE A 562 26.05 14.52 14.30
C PHE A 562 26.48 13.12 14.73
N TYR A 563 25.57 12.17 14.54
CA TYR A 563 25.78 10.75 14.81
C TYR A 563 25.64 9.96 13.51
N ALA A 564 26.41 8.89 13.37
CA ALA A 564 26.27 7.96 12.27
C ALA A 564 26.52 6.52 12.72
N GLY A 565 25.97 5.57 11.96
CA GLY A 565 26.02 4.15 12.28
C GLY A 565 26.13 3.27 11.05
N SER A 566 26.96 2.24 11.15
CA SER A 566 27.03 1.14 10.18
C SER A 566 27.44 -0.14 10.89
N ASP A 567 28.71 -0.53 10.82
CA ASP A 567 29.32 -1.61 11.60
C ASP A 567 29.70 -1.16 13.03
N ALA A 568 29.82 0.15 13.23
CA ALA A 568 30.10 0.79 14.50
C ALA A 568 29.31 2.10 14.63
N PHE A 569 29.34 2.69 15.82
CA PHE A 569 28.83 4.03 16.07
C PHE A 569 29.92 5.07 15.81
N TYR A 570 29.53 6.20 15.21
CA TYR A 570 30.42 7.30 14.85
C TYR A 570 29.83 8.63 15.29
N VAL A 571 30.71 9.58 15.64
CA VAL A 571 30.36 10.91 16.10
C VAL A 571 31.14 11.95 15.29
N SER A 572 30.46 13.00 14.88
CA SER A 572 31.05 14.24 14.39
C SER A 572 30.80 15.34 15.42
N THR A 573 31.79 16.20 15.62
CA THR A 573 31.70 17.42 16.45
C THR A 573 32.14 18.66 15.67
N ASP A 574 32.06 18.59 14.34
CA ASP A 574 32.47 19.64 13.39
C ASP A 574 31.36 19.92 12.36
N GLY A 575 30.12 19.76 12.79
CA GLY A 575 28.91 19.98 12.00
C GLY A 575 28.71 18.95 10.91
N GLY A 576 29.22 17.72 11.08
CA GLY A 576 29.08 16.60 10.13
C GLY A 576 30.20 16.51 9.08
N ALA A 577 31.28 17.29 9.18
CA ALA A 577 32.34 17.31 8.18
C ALA A 577 33.22 16.06 8.23
N ALA A 578 33.52 15.57 9.43
CA ALA A 578 34.24 14.31 9.64
C ALA A 578 33.69 13.54 10.84
N PHE A 579 33.75 12.21 10.76
CA PHE A 579 33.26 11.30 11.78
C PHE A 579 34.40 10.46 12.35
N ALA A 580 34.41 10.32 13.67
CA ALA A 580 35.31 9.44 14.40
C ALA A 580 34.51 8.35 15.12
N LYS A 581 35.12 7.19 15.35
CA LYS A 581 34.48 6.08 16.07
C LYS A 581 34.13 6.51 17.50
N GLY A 582 32.88 6.28 17.90
CA GLY A 582 32.39 6.50 19.26
C GLY A 582 32.69 5.33 20.19
N GLY A 583 31.93 5.26 21.27
CA GLY A 583 31.95 4.16 22.23
C GLY A 583 31.55 2.83 21.60
N ALA A 584 32.05 1.74 22.18
CA ALA A 584 31.75 0.40 21.69
C ALA A 584 30.33 -0.04 22.04
N LEU A 585 29.57 -0.48 21.04
CA LEU A 585 28.29 -1.18 21.19
C LEU A 585 28.59 -2.68 21.37
N GLN A 586 28.79 -3.13 22.60
CA GLN A 586 29.32 -4.46 22.90
C GLN A 586 28.48 -5.59 22.28
N GLY A 587 29.10 -6.41 21.44
CA GLY A 587 28.45 -7.54 20.76
C GLY A 587 27.63 -7.18 19.52
N ALA A 588 27.32 -5.91 19.29
CA ALA A 588 26.66 -5.45 18.07
C ALA A 588 27.63 -5.40 16.90
N ASN A 589 27.14 -5.75 15.71
CA ASN A 589 27.87 -5.66 14.45
C ASN A 589 27.13 -4.81 13.39
N SER A 590 25.95 -4.29 13.76
CA SER A 590 25.12 -3.46 12.90
C SER A 590 24.36 -2.45 13.74
N VAL A 591 24.51 -1.17 13.40
CA VAL A 591 23.64 -0.07 13.85
C VAL A 591 22.57 0.12 12.80
N ARG A 592 21.29 0.04 13.20
CA ARG A 592 20.14 0.04 12.28
C ARG A 592 19.30 1.32 12.37
N SER A 593 19.32 1.98 13.53
CA SER A 593 18.62 3.26 13.75
C SER A 593 19.27 4.01 14.90
N ILE A 594 19.26 5.35 14.83
CA ILE A 594 19.78 6.24 15.86
C ILE A 594 18.71 7.28 16.18
N ALA A 595 18.36 7.43 17.46
CA ALA A 595 17.48 8.49 17.94
C ALA A 595 18.23 9.39 18.92
N ALA A 596 18.42 10.66 18.56
CA ALA A 596 18.93 11.67 19.48
C ALA A 596 17.77 12.26 20.29
N HIS A 597 18.00 12.50 21.59
CA HIS A 597 17.00 13.08 22.46
C HIS A 597 16.69 14.52 22.03
N PRO A 598 15.42 14.84 21.74
CA PRO A 598 15.11 16.10 21.07
C PRO A 598 15.29 17.33 21.96
N THR A 599 15.33 17.15 23.28
CA THR A 599 15.51 18.25 24.23
C THR A 599 16.80 18.20 25.06
N LYS A 600 17.68 17.21 24.88
CA LYS A 600 18.86 17.00 25.73
C LYS A 600 20.08 16.61 24.89
N ALA A 601 21.02 17.53 24.76
CA ALA A 601 22.27 17.30 24.01
C ALA A 601 23.03 16.08 24.56
N GLY A 602 23.56 15.26 23.66
CA GLY A 602 24.39 14.10 23.97
C GLY A 602 23.66 12.86 24.50
N ASP A 603 22.34 12.93 24.67
CA ASP A 603 21.51 11.78 25.01
C ASP A 603 21.06 11.10 23.70
N VAL A 604 21.54 9.88 23.44
CA VAL A 604 21.40 9.20 22.15
C VAL A 604 21.19 7.70 22.33
N TRP A 605 20.29 7.17 21.50
CA TRP A 605 19.86 5.78 21.50
C TRP A 605 20.22 5.14 20.17
N ALA A 606 20.64 3.88 20.19
CA ALA A 606 21.01 3.14 18.99
C ALA A 606 20.37 1.75 19.00
N SER A 607 19.56 1.45 17.98
CA SER A 607 19.05 0.11 17.73
C SER A 607 20.04 -0.72 16.93
N THR A 608 20.17 -2.00 17.27
CA THR A 608 21.19 -2.89 16.72
C THR A 608 20.68 -4.32 16.58
N ASN A 609 21.47 -5.17 15.93
CA ASN A 609 21.22 -6.62 15.85
C ASN A 609 21.23 -7.35 17.22
N VAL A 610 21.63 -6.70 18.31
CA VAL A 610 21.62 -7.29 19.66
C VAL A 610 20.49 -6.72 20.52
N GLY A 611 20.14 -5.45 20.32
CA GLY A 611 19.15 -4.72 21.12
C GLY A 611 19.42 -3.22 21.09
N ILE A 612 18.88 -2.50 22.07
CA ILE A 612 19.01 -1.04 22.15
C ILE A 612 20.15 -0.65 23.09
N PHE A 613 20.97 0.29 22.64
CA PHE A 613 21.99 0.92 23.47
C PHE A 613 21.62 2.38 23.75
N HIS A 614 21.98 2.85 24.95
CA HIS A 614 21.79 4.23 25.38
C HIS A 614 23.12 4.85 25.81
N SER A 615 23.32 6.11 25.42
CA SER A 615 24.43 6.97 25.79
C SER A 615 23.89 8.29 26.32
N THR A 616 24.53 8.85 27.34
CA THR A 616 24.25 10.21 27.84
C THR A 616 25.43 11.17 27.67
N ASP A 617 26.45 10.79 26.91
CA ASP A 617 27.71 11.54 26.75
C ASP A 617 28.14 11.76 25.28
N SER A 618 27.14 11.92 24.40
CA SER A 618 27.31 12.08 22.94
C SER A 618 27.96 10.86 22.27
N GLY A 619 27.62 9.66 22.73
CA GLY A 619 28.04 8.40 22.14
C GLY A 619 29.47 8.01 22.48
N LYS A 620 30.06 8.55 23.56
CA LYS A 620 31.40 8.15 24.02
C LYS A 620 31.36 6.84 24.78
N THR A 621 30.29 6.60 25.54
CA THR A 621 30.04 5.34 26.24
C THR A 621 28.59 4.90 26.05
N PHE A 622 28.38 3.59 25.93
CA PHE A 622 27.05 3.01 25.71
C PHE A 622 26.76 1.91 26.72
N THR A 623 25.50 1.83 27.13
CA THR A 623 24.94 0.76 27.94
C THR A 623 23.86 0.03 27.14
N LEU A 624 23.91 -1.31 27.09
CA LEU A 624 22.80 -2.12 26.58
C LEU A 624 21.69 -2.09 27.64
N ILE A 625 20.53 -1.55 27.30
CA ILE A 625 19.49 -1.21 28.30
C ILE A 625 18.49 -2.34 28.56
N SER A 626 18.38 -3.31 27.65
CA SER A 626 17.35 -4.35 27.71
C SER A 626 17.91 -5.69 27.26
N THR A 627 17.47 -6.74 27.95
CA THR A 627 17.56 -8.13 27.50
C THR A 627 16.18 -8.71 27.19
N GLU A 628 15.09 -7.95 27.44
CA GLU A 628 13.72 -8.37 27.19
C GLU A 628 13.33 -8.16 25.72
N VAL A 629 13.80 -7.06 25.14
CA VAL A 629 13.62 -6.73 23.73
C VAL A 629 14.99 -6.70 23.06
N THR A 630 15.20 -7.61 22.11
CA THR A 630 16.47 -7.83 21.41
C THR A 630 16.30 -7.61 19.90
N ASN A 631 17.40 -7.70 19.15
CA ASN A 631 17.40 -7.61 17.67
C ASN A 631 16.51 -6.46 17.14
N THR A 632 16.75 -5.24 17.63
CA THR A 632 15.87 -4.12 17.31
C THR A 632 16.17 -3.52 15.94
N TRP A 633 15.12 -3.16 15.20
CA TRP A 633 15.26 -2.57 13.86
C TRP A 633 15.27 -1.05 13.90
N GLN A 634 14.44 -0.45 14.77
CA GLN A 634 14.26 0.99 14.87
C GLN A 634 14.16 1.45 16.32
N VAL A 635 14.47 2.71 16.60
CA VAL A 635 14.21 3.35 17.90
C VAL A 635 13.65 4.74 17.67
N SER A 636 12.64 5.11 18.45
CA SER A 636 12.09 6.46 18.46
C SER A 636 11.79 6.92 19.89
N LEU A 637 11.78 8.23 20.08
CA LEU A 637 11.47 8.87 21.36
C LEU A 637 10.21 9.70 21.20
N GLY A 638 9.34 9.69 22.21
CA GLY A 638 8.16 10.56 22.27
C GLY A 638 7.88 11.02 23.69
N VAL A 639 7.11 12.09 23.84
CA VAL A 639 6.70 12.58 25.17
C VAL A 639 5.92 11.47 25.88
N GLY A 640 6.25 11.22 27.14
CA GLY A 640 5.56 10.31 28.04
C GLY A 640 5.00 11.06 29.25
N ALA A 641 4.25 10.38 30.10
CA ALA A 641 3.67 10.98 31.31
C ALA A 641 4.73 11.54 32.27
N ASN A 642 5.88 10.86 32.38
CA ASN A 642 6.97 11.19 33.32
C ASN A 642 8.32 11.39 32.60
N GLY A 643 8.32 11.97 31.40
CA GLY A 643 9.53 12.25 30.63
C GLY A 643 9.40 11.85 29.17
N TRP A 644 10.32 11.03 28.68
CA TRP A 644 10.33 10.53 27.30
C TRP A 644 10.17 9.01 27.29
N ASN A 645 9.17 8.55 26.54
CA ASN A 645 8.99 7.15 26.21
C ASN A 645 9.98 6.74 25.11
N VAL A 646 10.42 5.49 25.17
CA VAL A 646 11.23 4.83 24.14
C VAL A 646 10.35 3.81 23.43
N TYR A 647 10.32 3.87 22.11
CA TYR A 647 9.57 2.96 21.27
C TYR A 647 10.51 2.22 20.31
N THR A 648 10.26 0.94 20.06
CA THR A 648 11.10 0.12 19.20
C THR A 648 10.34 -1.03 18.54
N PHE A 649 10.70 -1.33 17.29
CA PHE A 649 10.44 -2.65 16.72
C PHE A 649 11.59 -3.58 17.09
N GLY A 650 11.28 -4.74 17.69
CA GLY A 650 12.28 -5.71 18.13
C GLY A 650 11.67 -7.06 18.48
N ASP A 651 12.53 -8.03 18.80
CA ASP A 651 12.13 -9.35 19.28
C ASP A 651 11.90 -9.30 20.79
N GLY A 652 10.65 -9.43 21.22
CA GLY A 652 10.26 -9.54 22.63
C GLY A 652 9.51 -10.84 22.93
N ALA A 653 8.84 -10.89 24.09
CA ALA A 653 8.15 -12.10 24.56
C ALA A 653 7.05 -12.59 23.60
N ASP A 654 6.37 -11.67 22.92
CA ASP A 654 5.30 -11.95 21.96
C ASP A 654 5.79 -11.94 20.49
N GLY A 655 7.12 -12.03 20.30
CA GLY A 655 7.76 -12.05 18.99
C GLY A 655 8.13 -10.66 18.45
N PRO A 656 8.42 -10.55 17.14
CA PRO A 656 8.79 -9.30 16.48
C PRO A 656 7.59 -8.35 16.40
N LYS A 657 7.58 -7.32 17.26
CA LYS A 657 6.48 -6.37 17.41
C LYS A 657 6.97 -4.97 17.80
N LEU A 658 6.04 -4.02 17.85
CA LEU A 658 6.25 -2.72 18.49
C LEU A 658 6.18 -2.84 20.02
N TYR A 659 7.28 -2.49 20.68
CA TYR A 659 7.39 -2.40 22.13
C TYR A 659 7.64 -0.96 22.60
N GLY A 660 7.08 -0.62 23.76
CA GLY A 660 7.25 0.68 24.42
C GLY A 660 7.79 0.56 25.85
N SER A 661 8.60 1.54 26.24
CA SER A 661 9.11 1.71 27.61
C SER A 661 8.94 3.17 28.07
N GLY A 662 8.21 3.37 29.18
CA GLY A 662 8.06 4.67 29.84
C GLY A 662 9.05 4.95 30.97
N ASN A 663 9.98 4.03 31.23
CA ASN A 663 10.92 4.07 32.36
C ASN A 663 12.40 3.93 31.95
N GLY A 664 12.76 4.46 30.77
CA GLY A 664 14.15 4.49 30.31
C GLY A 664 14.73 3.13 29.89
N GLY A 665 13.88 2.16 29.57
CA GLY A 665 14.28 0.85 29.05
C GLY A 665 14.27 -0.27 30.09
N ALA A 666 13.90 0.02 31.34
CA ALA A 666 13.91 -0.95 32.43
C ALA A 666 12.83 -2.04 32.29
N SER A 667 11.70 -1.75 31.64
CA SER A 667 10.69 -2.76 31.28
C SER A 667 9.96 -2.38 29.98
N TRP A 668 9.48 -3.39 29.26
CA TRP A 668 8.85 -3.22 27.95
C TRP A 668 7.42 -3.78 27.86
N THR A 669 6.57 -3.10 27.10
CA THR A 669 5.17 -3.48 26.85
C THR A 669 4.92 -3.66 25.36
N ASP A 670 4.24 -4.74 24.95
CA ASP A 670 3.68 -4.88 23.59
C ASP A 670 2.58 -3.82 23.38
N LEU A 671 2.85 -2.87 22.49
CA LEU A 671 1.89 -1.81 22.13
C LEU A 671 1.09 -2.16 20.87
N GLN A 672 1.54 -3.13 20.09
CA GLN A 672 0.89 -3.54 18.84
C GLN A 672 -0.34 -4.40 19.13
N GLY A 673 -0.20 -5.41 19.99
CA GLY A 673 -1.27 -6.38 20.24
C GLY A 673 -1.61 -7.21 19.00
N GLU A 674 -2.86 -7.09 18.54
CA GLU A 674 -3.42 -7.88 17.44
C GLU A 674 -3.43 -7.14 16.10
N ILE A 675 -3.16 -5.82 16.07
CA ILE A 675 -3.05 -5.14 14.78
C ILE A 675 -1.80 -5.62 14.04
N GLY A 676 -1.90 -5.76 12.73
CA GLY A 676 -0.77 -6.06 11.86
C GLY A 676 -0.20 -4.77 11.28
N PHE A 677 1.13 -4.65 11.32
CA PHE A 677 1.88 -3.58 10.66
C PHE A 677 2.64 -4.08 9.42
N GLY A 678 2.37 -5.30 8.97
CA GLY A 678 3.14 -5.98 7.94
C GLY A 678 4.54 -6.37 8.45
N ALA A 679 5.53 -6.34 7.55
CA ALA A 679 6.92 -6.63 7.89
C ALA A 679 7.49 -5.51 8.77
N VAL A 680 7.83 -5.83 10.03
CA VAL A 680 8.17 -4.79 11.04
C VAL A 680 9.50 -4.09 10.77
N ASP A 681 10.40 -4.72 10.02
CA ASP A 681 11.65 -4.11 9.56
C ASP A 681 11.42 -3.08 8.44
N GLY A 682 10.34 -3.23 7.67
CA GLY A 682 9.88 -2.30 6.66
C GLY A 682 9.02 -1.15 7.17
N ALA A 683 8.44 -1.25 8.37
CA ALA A 683 7.61 -0.21 8.98
C ALA A 683 8.42 1.04 9.36
N ARG A 684 7.77 2.14 9.76
CA ARG A 684 8.42 3.37 10.28
C ARG A 684 7.80 3.78 11.59
N ILE A 685 8.57 4.38 12.49
CA ILE A 685 8.07 4.77 13.81
C ILE A 685 8.46 6.19 14.20
N ALA A 686 7.49 6.96 14.70
CA ALA A 686 7.72 8.24 15.36
C ALA A 686 6.92 8.31 16.67
N GLY A 687 7.60 8.55 17.80
CA GLY A 687 6.93 9.02 19.01
C GLY A 687 6.53 10.49 18.85
N SER A 688 5.35 10.87 19.33
CA SER A 688 4.95 12.28 19.30
C SER A 688 5.88 13.14 20.15
N GLY A 689 6.34 14.24 19.58
CA GLY A 689 7.10 15.27 20.27
C GLY A 689 6.25 16.21 21.12
N ASN A 690 4.91 16.16 21.01
CA ASN A 690 4.01 17.12 21.61
C ASN A 690 2.95 16.48 22.53
N GLU A 691 2.60 15.22 22.29
CA GLU A 691 1.46 14.55 22.91
C GLU A 691 1.92 13.33 23.70
N ALA A 692 1.67 13.33 25.00
CA ALA A 692 2.12 12.24 25.89
C ALA A 692 1.53 10.88 25.47
N GLY A 693 2.39 9.88 25.30
CA GLY A 693 2.01 8.50 24.99
C GLY A 693 1.51 8.26 23.56
N LEU A 694 1.52 9.28 22.69
CA LEU A 694 1.11 9.15 21.29
C LEU A 694 2.27 8.65 20.44
N VAL A 695 2.02 7.65 19.60
CA VAL A 695 3.01 7.03 18.71
C VAL A 695 2.39 6.74 17.34
N TYR A 696 3.21 6.90 16.30
CA TYR A 696 2.87 6.71 14.90
C TYR A 696 3.62 5.52 14.32
N VAL A 697 2.93 4.72 13.51
CA VAL A 697 3.51 3.62 12.75
C VAL A 697 3.17 3.79 11.28
N GLY A 698 4.19 4.07 10.47
CA GLY A 698 4.09 4.06 9.01
C GLY A 698 4.23 2.64 8.50
N THR A 699 3.38 2.25 7.56
CA THR A 699 3.34 0.89 7.00
C THR A 699 3.57 0.91 5.50
N ASN A 700 3.80 -0.28 4.91
CA ASN A 700 3.91 -0.44 3.48
C ASN A 700 2.56 -0.93 2.91
N GLY A 701 1.63 0.01 2.71
CA GLY A 701 0.31 -0.27 2.11
C GLY A 701 -0.91 -0.03 3.01
N ARG A 702 -0.72 0.38 4.26
CA ARG A 702 -1.83 0.78 5.16
C ARG A 702 -1.69 2.19 5.71
N GLY A 703 -0.86 3.03 5.09
CA GLY A 703 -0.65 4.40 5.54
C GLY A 703 -0.01 4.50 6.93
N VAL A 704 -0.40 5.52 7.68
CA VAL A 704 0.14 5.81 9.02
C VAL A 704 -0.91 5.47 10.07
N PHE A 705 -0.65 4.46 10.90
CA PHE A 705 -1.42 4.23 12.12
C PHE A 705 -0.94 5.15 13.25
N TYR A 706 -1.85 5.50 14.16
CA TYR A 706 -1.50 6.13 15.43
C TYR A 706 -2.28 5.50 16.59
N GLY A 707 -1.62 5.44 17.75
CA GLY A 707 -2.18 4.92 19.00
C GLY A 707 -1.66 5.74 20.18
N GLN A 708 -2.44 5.84 21.25
CA GLN A 708 -2.07 6.63 22.43
C GLN A 708 -2.37 5.90 23.73
N GLY A 709 -1.40 5.87 24.65
CA GLY A 709 -1.60 5.33 25.99
C GLY A 709 -0.37 5.46 26.89
N ASN A 710 -0.59 5.26 28.20
CA ASN A 710 0.47 5.21 29.19
C ASN A 710 0.84 3.75 29.48
N PHE A 711 2.13 3.49 29.69
CA PHE A 711 2.68 2.16 29.96
C PHE A 711 3.96 2.28 30.77
N ASN A 712 4.27 1.26 31.57
CA ASN A 712 5.51 1.14 32.35
C ASN A 712 5.85 2.38 33.20
N GLU A 713 4.84 3.02 33.79
CA GLU A 713 5.06 4.08 34.77
C GLU A 713 5.72 3.49 36.02
N ALA A 714 6.76 4.16 36.52
CA ALA A 714 7.32 3.81 37.82
C ALA A 714 6.22 3.97 38.88
N VAL A 715 5.87 2.88 39.56
CA VAL A 715 5.07 2.98 40.77
C VAL A 715 5.97 3.66 41.80
N ASP A 716 5.75 4.95 42.06
CA ASP A 716 6.29 5.60 43.25
C ASP A 716 5.72 4.84 44.46
N THR A 717 6.51 3.92 45.01
CA THR A 717 6.23 3.33 46.31
C THR A 717 6.44 4.43 47.35
N LEU A 718 5.33 4.98 47.83
CA LEU A 718 5.22 5.92 48.95
C LEU A 718 6.05 5.50 50.18
#